data_AF-A0A959NM98-F1
#
_entry.id   AF-A0A959NM98-F1
#
_cell.length_a   1.000
_cell.length_b   1.000
_cell.length_c   1.000
_cell.angle_alpha   90.00
_cell.angle_beta   90.00
_cell.angle_gamma   90.00
#
_symmetry.space_group_name_H-M   'P 1'
#
loop_
_entity.id
_entity.type
_entity.pdbx_description
1 polymer ?
#
loop_
_entity_poly.entity_id
_entity_poly.type
_entity_poly.pdbx_seq_one_letter_code
_entity_poly.pdbx_strand_id
1 'polypeptide(L)'
;NTPGVYKSTNDGSNWTSITPNSFPSQHSRSVVTIAPSNTSTCFVLTYTGNMVNDTYEDIRLHKINISNGASEDRTANLPVFTFFDGDQRLDSQRGYNLTLAIKPDNENFVMIAGTCLFRSTNGFSTKPNNQKLDWIGGYNPIYFGYPNFHPDIHAFAFDPTNPKAMWWGHDGGLTYTSDITNSNYAEVFPWEKKNNGYNVTQFYMVTQPKGAGDNRIIGGTQDNGSPFFIFDGNSTSASEDVSSGDGSYGYLGDSFCYTSSQEGAVLRVNYDGSGNASRDNGWSHITPKDAKNQSFINPYVIDPNNEDIMLYPAGNTLWRNNQLSTLPVNPSFAEGITEGWTELTSVAAPDGFIITALAVSESNPQHRLYYGASNFSQTSQAPKVFRLDNANTATNGAVELTIAGVADNSYIHNIAINPDNADEILVVMSNYNITGIFHSSNGGNTFTAVEGSLTGDETNPGPSIRAASILPTKNGTLFLVATSTGVYSTTQLNGNNTNWFLEGANSIGNVIVNYLSSRKSDGRVVAGTHGRGAFVGQAEVGGAAVADVNVSSLTLQSKPGETGNTSFILSNTGEAPLNFNISVSGSFNSALSKANETKYTLNRADLSSTKFDEFRNKSKIAKFKTEPKIVKVSENNHNNSPLNLEGNDFLFLDDGDNTSDDFIGWGDGSAFDWYNEFTVSGNSFEMDSFHFFLRTEQAVSNDIYASIYDQDFNLLSEGTLSLSLAPTGDWFTISLNPKLSFAAGAKFYIELYSYSFIPYPAGADTDANIPNKGFYFNGLDYVGLNTISGYENAAFIIRASGTFGGGGGGNTNPVAVANLSKDQAGVNESISFDASQSFDTDGQITQYLWNFGDGSTSAQQMATHSYSQADTYTYSLTVTDNQGATDQKTGQITISGASNNYVIVEPSNGTIQPGASQSIKLTLNAQTLNEGNYTGQLTISTNGGNINIPIDYLVDVKQISSVPQEFRLDQNYPNPFNPSTTIS
;
A
#
# COMPACT_ATOMS: atom_id res chain seq x y z
N ASN A 1 42.08 37.81 28.18
CA ASN A 1 43.27 37.51 27.37
C ASN A 1 43.21 38.33 26.10
N THR A 2 44.29 39.04 25.78
CA THR A 2 44.43 39.72 24.49
C THR A 2 44.45 38.64 23.40
N PRO A 3 43.64 38.72 22.35
CA PRO A 3 43.73 37.77 21.25
C PRO A 3 45.16 37.68 20.66
N GLY A 4 45.58 36.49 20.24
CA GLY A 4 46.93 36.26 19.75
C GLY A 4 47.35 34.79 19.77
N VAL A 5 48.64 34.54 19.63
CA VAL A 5 49.25 33.20 19.63
C VAL A 5 49.81 32.89 21.02
N TYR A 6 49.35 31.79 21.60
CA TYR A 6 49.73 31.35 22.94
C TYR A 6 50.20 29.90 22.93
N LYS A 7 51.10 29.58 23.86
CA LYS A 7 51.55 28.20 24.13
C LYS A 7 51.24 27.79 25.56
N SER A 8 50.98 26.51 25.76
CA SER A 8 50.94 25.86 27.07
C SER A 8 52.00 24.75 27.13
N THR A 9 52.57 24.54 28.31
CA THR A 9 53.54 23.45 28.59
C THR A 9 53.07 22.55 29.72
N ASN A 10 51.83 22.72 30.16
CA ASN A 10 51.22 22.04 31.30
C ASN A 10 49.75 21.71 31.01
N ASP A 11 49.52 21.08 29.86
CA ASP A 11 48.22 20.55 29.43
C ASP A 11 47.08 21.59 29.44
N GLY A 12 47.39 22.84 29.06
CA GLY A 12 46.41 23.92 28.95
C GLY A 12 46.10 24.63 30.27
N SER A 13 46.74 24.25 31.38
CA SER A 13 46.48 24.87 32.69
C SER A 13 47.01 26.31 32.75
N ASN A 14 48.15 26.59 32.14
CA ASN A 14 48.71 27.94 31.99
C ASN A 14 49.08 28.23 30.53
N TRP A 15 48.96 29.49 30.15
CA TRP A 15 49.25 29.97 28.80
C TRP A 15 50.26 31.12 28.83
N THR A 16 51.25 31.06 27.95
CA THR A 16 52.25 32.12 27.74
C THR A 16 52.11 32.66 26.32
N SER A 17 52.05 33.97 26.17
CA SER A 17 51.99 34.60 24.84
C SER A 17 53.31 34.38 24.09
N ILE A 18 53.20 33.96 22.84
CA ILE A 18 54.26 33.96 21.83
C ILE A 18 53.81 34.76 20.61
N THR A 19 52.89 35.71 20.81
CA THR A 19 52.31 36.54 19.75
C THR A 19 53.40 37.44 19.16
N PRO A 20 53.62 37.41 17.84
CA PRO A 20 54.57 38.31 17.17
C PRO A 20 54.24 39.79 17.42
N ASN A 21 55.26 40.64 17.51
CA ASN A 21 55.02 42.10 17.58
C ASN A 21 54.35 42.66 16.32
N SER A 22 54.54 42.01 15.17
CA SER A 22 53.89 42.35 13.90
C SER A 22 52.57 41.60 13.68
N PHE A 23 52.04 40.90 14.69
CA PHE A 23 50.72 40.28 14.60
C PHE A 23 49.64 41.36 14.40
N PRO A 24 48.67 41.16 13.51
CA PRO A 24 47.73 42.21 13.16
C PRO A 24 46.82 42.58 14.34
N SER A 25 46.63 43.88 14.54
CA SER A 25 45.80 44.42 15.64
C SER A 25 44.32 44.08 15.49
N GLN A 26 43.86 43.93 14.24
CA GLN A 26 42.55 43.35 13.90
C GLN A 26 42.75 41.95 13.32
N HIS A 27 41.95 41.00 13.78
CA HIS A 27 42.00 39.62 13.31
C HIS A 27 40.64 38.96 13.48
N SER A 28 40.24 38.20 12.47
CA SER A 28 38.98 37.44 12.47
C SER A 28 39.25 35.95 12.69
N ARG A 29 40.13 35.35 11.88
CA ARG A 29 40.50 33.93 11.97
C ARG A 29 41.99 33.74 11.79
N SER A 30 42.60 32.86 12.59
CA SER A 30 43.97 32.38 12.41
C SER A 30 44.02 30.86 12.39
N VAL A 31 44.87 30.30 11.55
CA VAL A 31 45.27 28.89 11.57
C VAL A 31 46.74 28.78 11.95
N VAL A 32 47.05 27.85 12.85
CA VAL A 32 48.41 27.62 13.36
C VAL A 32 48.82 26.17 13.09
N THR A 33 50.07 25.97 12.66
CA THR A 33 50.63 24.64 12.41
C THR A 33 52.05 24.56 12.92
N ILE A 34 52.34 23.52 13.71
CA ILE A 34 53.69 23.21 14.19
C ILE A 34 54.38 22.33 13.15
N ALA A 35 55.65 22.61 12.84
CA ALA A 35 56.42 21.79 11.92
C ALA A 35 56.76 20.43 12.56
N PRO A 36 56.32 19.28 12.00
CA PRO A 36 56.59 17.98 12.63
C PRO A 36 58.09 17.63 12.67
N SER A 37 58.87 18.09 11.69
CA SER A 37 60.32 17.89 11.64
C SER A 37 61.10 18.75 12.64
N ASN A 38 60.48 19.79 13.19
CA ASN A 38 61.07 20.68 14.18
C ASN A 38 59.97 21.34 15.03
N THR A 39 59.68 20.71 16.17
CA THR A 39 58.59 21.13 17.06
C THR A 39 58.84 22.47 17.76
N SER A 40 60.00 23.10 17.55
CA SER A 40 60.26 24.49 17.99
C SER A 40 59.78 25.53 16.99
N THR A 41 59.32 25.14 15.79
CA THR A 41 58.86 26.02 14.73
C THR A 41 57.35 25.87 14.52
N CYS A 42 56.62 26.99 14.46
CA CYS A 42 55.27 27.01 13.90
C CYS A 42 55.09 28.12 12.86
N PHE A 43 54.08 27.97 12.03
CA PHE A 43 53.57 29.02 11.15
C PHE A 43 52.15 29.40 11.58
N VAL A 44 51.81 30.67 11.42
CA VAL A 44 50.48 31.21 11.69
C VAL A 44 50.03 32.02 10.48
N LEU A 45 48.88 31.66 9.92
CA LEU A 45 48.23 32.35 8.82
C LEU A 45 46.93 32.98 9.33
N THR A 46 46.75 34.28 9.10
CA THR A 46 45.68 35.07 9.73
C THR A 46 44.93 35.90 8.70
N TYR A 47 43.61 35.75 8.65
CA TYR A 47 42.70 36.70 8.00
C TYR A 47 42.32 37.80 8.99
N THR A 48 42.54 39.08 8.62
CA THR A 48 42.34 40.18 9.58
C THR A 48 40.88 40.54 9.82
N GLY A 49 39.96 40.07 8.96
CA GLY A 49 38.57 40.55 8.93
C GLY A 49 38.35 41.75 8.02
N ASN A 50 39.41 42.26 7.38
CA ASN A 50 39.35 43.41 6.49
C ASN A 50 39.70 43.04 5.05
N MET A 51 39.26 43.93 4.16
CA MET A 51 39.74 44.00 2.79
C MET A 51 40.81 45.10 2.68
N VAL A 52 41.80 44.90 1.83
CA VAL A 52 42.74 45.93 1.41
C VAL A 52 42.16 46.60 0.16
N ASN A 53 41.95 47.92 0.24
CA ASN A 53 41.37 48.74 -0.84
C ASN A 53 40.04 48.18 -1.40
N ASP A 54 39.22 47.54 -0.55
CA ASP A 54 37.96 46.89 -0.93
C ASP A 54 38.08 45.83 -2.06
N THR A 55 39.30 45.37 -2.34
CA THR A 55 39.59 44.53 -3.51
C THR A 55 40.01 43.11 -3.12
N TYR A 56 40.86 42.95 -2.11
CA TYR A 56 41.38 41.64 -1.71
C TYR A 56 41.49 41.51 -0.19
N GLU A 57 41.46 40.28 0.31
CA GLU A 57 41.56 40.01 1.74
C GLU A 57 42.91 40.39 2.31
N ASP A 58 42.90 40.97 3.52
CA ASP A 58 44.12 41.21 4.27
C ASP A 58 44.51 39.94 5.04
N ILE A 59 45.42 39.16 4.44
CA ILE A 59 45.97 37.92 5.01
C ILE A 59 47.43 38.12 5.42
N ARG A 60 47.79 37.63 6.62
CA ARG A 60 49.12 37.73 7.23
C ARG A 60 49.72 36.35 7.48
N LEU A 61 51.04 36.22 7.31
CA LEU A 61 51.77 34.97 7.57
C LEU A 61 52.99 35.24 8.45
N HIS A 62 53.12 34.50 9.54
CA HIS A 62 54.26 34.58 10.47
C HIS A 62 54.89 33.21 10.70
N LYS A 63 56.23 33.12 10.69
CA LYS A 63 56.99 31.97 11.22
C LYS A 63 57.41 32.31 12.65
N ILE A 64 57.19 31.41 13.62
CA ILE A 64 57.44 31.66 15.04
C ILE A 64 58.28 30.53 15.63
N ASN A 65 59.33 30.88 16.37
CA ASN A 65 60.04 29.97 17.25
C ASN A 65 59.27 29.85 18.57
N ILE A 66 58.66 28.68 18.79
CA ILE A 66 57.79 28.40 19.93
C ILE A 66 58.55 28.50 21.26
N SER A 67 59.85 28.20 21.29
CA SER A 67 60.62 28.19 22.54
C SER A 67 60.76 29.58 23.16
N ASN A 68 61.03 30.61 22.34
CA ASN A 68 61.37 31.96 22.80
C ASN A 68 60.47 33.07 22.22
N GLY A 69 59.54 32.75 21.33
CA GLY A 69 58.63 33.72 20.70
C GLY A 69 59.26 34.56 19.58
N ALA A 70 60.52 34.31 19.19
CA ALA A 70 61.13 35.01 18.07
C ALA A 70 60.36 34.71 16.77
N SER A 71 60.04 35.74 15.99
CA SER A 71 59.15 35.60 14.82
C SER A 71 59.68 36.34 13.59
N GLU A 72 59.34 35.81 12.41
CA GLU A 72 59.58 36.42 11.10
C GLU A 72 58.25 36.68 10.41
N ASP A 73 58.02 37.91 9.94
CA ASP A 73 56.86 38.27 9.12
C ASP A 73 57.12 37.88 7.65
N ARG A 74 56.29 36.98 7.13
CA ARG A 74 56.36 36.46 5.76
C ARG A 74 55.25 37.02 4.86
N THR A 75 54.44 37.95 5.35
CA THR A 75 53.27 38.48 4.65
C THR A 75 53.60 39.03 3.27
N ALA A 76 54.71 39.77 3.13
CA ALA A 76 55.12 40.36 1.85
C ALA A 76 55.44 39.32 0.75
N ASN A 77 55.66 38.06 1.14
CA ASN A 77 55.98 36.96 0.23
C ASN A 77 54.78 36.08 -0.10
N LEU A 78 53.58 36.44 0.36
CA LEU A 78 52.37 35.73 -0.04
C LEU A 78 52.15 35.84 -1.56
N PRO A 79 51.58 34.78 -2.19
CA PRO A 79 51.34 34.76 -3.62
C PRO A 79 50.36 35.86 -4.09
N VAL A 80 50.59 36.37 -5.31
CA VAL A 80 49.70 37.31 -6.04
C VAL A 80 49.78 36.96 -7.51
N PHE A 81 48.65 36.74 -8.19
CA PHE A 81 48.56 36.30 -9.58
C PHE A 81 47.40 36.94 -10.33
N THR A 82 47.56 37.23 -11.61
CA THR A 82 46.52 37.81 -12.47
C THR A 82 45.55 36.75 -13.02
N PHE A 83 44.24 36.98 -12.87
CA PHE A 83 43.14 36.25 -13.50
C PHE A 83 42.43 37.15 -14.53
N PHE A 84 41.38 36.64 -15.21
CA PHE A 84 40.58 37.42 -16.18
C PHE A 84 39.91 38.68 -15.59
N ASP A 85 39.65 38.69 -14.28
CA ASP A 85 39.04 39.83 -13.56
C ASP A 85 40.03 40.61 -12.67
N GLY A 86 41.35 40.40 -12.82
CA GLY A 86 42.40 41.16 -12.10
C GLY A 86 43.35 40.32 -11.24
N ASP A 87 44.23 40.96 -10.46
CA ASP A 87 45.16 40.32 -9.52
C ASP A 87 44.40 39.58 -8.39
N GLN A 88 44.28 38.26 -8.46
CA GLN A 88 43.86 37.44 -7.33
C GLN A 88 45.05 37.09 -6.42
N ARG A 89 44.85 37.32 -5.12
CA ARG A 89 45.75 36.87 -4.05
C ARG A 89 45.21 35.56 -3.48
N LEU A 90 45.84 35.04 -2.43
CA LEU A 90 45.19 34.06 -1.57
C LEU A 90 43.82 34.64 -1.13
N ASP A 91 42.74 34.10 -1.68
CA ASP A 91 41.36 34.39 -1.30
C ASP A 91 40.91 33.27 -0.38
N SER A 92 40.54 33.60 0.85
CA SER A 92 40.10 32.64 1.84
C SER A 92 38.58 32.63 2.06
N GLN A 93 37.82 33.33 1.22
CA GLN A 93 36.37 33.53 1.33
C GLN A 93 35.97 34.04 2.73
N ARG A 94 36.56 35.16 3.11
CA ARG A 94 36.46 35.84 4.40
C ARG A 94 36.89 34.95 5.56
N GLY A 95 37.92 34.16 5.33
CA GLY A 95 38.45 33.20 6.28
C GLY A 95 37.59 31.95 6.40
N TYR A 96 36.75 31.60 5.45
CA TYR A 96 35.99 30.34 5.42
C TYR A 96 36.88 29.13 5.10
N ASN A 97 37.71 29.20 4.05
CA ASN A 97 38.58 28.11 3.60
C ASN A 97 40.08 28.36 3.87
N LEU A 98 40.40 29.22 4.86
CA LEU A 98 41.79 29.51 5.27
C LEU A 98 42.49 28.27 5.83
N THR A 99 43.50 27.75 5.11
CA THR A 99 44.26 26.55 5.52
C THR A 99 45.78 26.70 5.37
N LEU A 100 46.53 25.97 6.21
CA LEU A 100 47.99 26.02 6.31
C LEU A 100 48.51 24.62 6.65
N ALA A 101 49.54 24.17 5.94
CA ALA A 101 50.18 22.87 6.12
C ALA A 101 51.71 22.97 6.08
N ILE A 102 52.39 22.06 6.79
CA ILE A 102 53.85 21.95 6.79
C ILE A 102 54.21 20.48 6.57
N LYS A 103 55.19 20.23 5.67
CA LYS A 103 55.63 18.86 5.36
C LYS A 103 56.24 18.17 6.60
N PRO A 104 55.96 16.87 6.84
CA PRO A 104 56.37 16.22 8.07
C PRO A 104 57.90 16.11 8.30
N ASP A 105 58.69 16.09 7.23
CA ASP A 105 60.15 15.91 7.24
C ASP A 105 60.92 17.18 6.87
N ASN A 106 60.24 18.30 6.60
CA ASN A 106 60.87 19.55 6.18
C ASN A 106 60.03 20.78 6.57
N GLU A 107 60.45 21.47 7.63
CA GLU A 107 59.80 22.69 8.14
C GLU A 107 59.74 23.87 7.15
N ASN A 108 60.57 23.84 6.10
CA ASN A 108 60.59 24.89 5.08
C ASN A 108 59.67 24.57 3.90
N PHE A 109 59.12 23.36 3.82
CA PHE A 109 58.10 23.05 2.82
C PHE A 109 56.72 23.37 3.41
N VAL A 110 56.20 24.55 3.07
CA VAL A 110 54.96 25.11 3.63
C VAL A 110 53.94 25.29 2.53
N MET A 111 52.69 24.93 2.80
CA MET A 111 51.58 25.11 1.88
C MET A 111 50.50 25.94 2.55
N ILE A 112 49.87 26.80 1.77
CA ILE A 112 48.74 27.65 2.19
C ILE A 112 47.65 27.53 1.15
N ALA A 113 46.40 27.51 1.59
CA ALA A 113 45.28 27.46 0.67
C ALA A 113 44.06 28.25 1.14
N GLY A 114 43.19 28.47 0.17
CA GLY A 114 41.89 29.13 0.25
C GLY A 114 41.07 28.63 -0.95
N THR A 115 40.63 29.52 -1.84
CA THR A 115 40.08 29.13 -3.16
C THR A 115 41.12 28.43 -4.06
N CYS A 116 42.41 28.69 -3.82
CA CYS A 116 43.56 28.13 -4.53
C CYS A 116 44.61 27.56 -3.58
N LEU A 117 45.41 26.60 -4.07
CA LEU A 117 46.47 25.93 -3.30
C LEU A 117 47.87 26.37 -3.76
N PHE A 118 48.68 26.81 -2.80
CA PHE A 118 50.06 27.23 -3.01
C PHE A 118 51.06 26.47 -2.14
N ARG A 119 52.26 26.24 -2.66
CA ARG A 119 53.41 25.68 -1.91
C ARG A 119 54.64 26.57 -1.99
N SER A 120 55.49 26.46 -0.97
CA SER A 120 56.82 27.07 -0.90
C SER A 120 57.81 26.05 -0.37
N THR A 121 59.01 26.00 -0.95
CA THR A 121 60.11 25.13 -0.50
C THR A 121 61.06 25.81 0.50
N ASN A 122 60.83 27.08 0.82
CA ASN A 122 61.67 27.88 1.72
C ASN A 122 60.87 28.61 2.82
N GLY A 123 59.67 28.12 3.14
CA GLY A 123 58.82 28.64 4.19
C GLY A 123 58.38 30.08 3.94
N PHE A 124 58.13 30.41 2.66
CA PHE A 124 57.81 31.75 2.18
C PHE A 124 58.84 32.79 2.59
N SER A 125 60.13 32.42 2.71
CA SER A 125 61.21 33.39 2.90
C SER A 125 61.41 34.29 1.69
N THR A 126 60.99 33.82 0.50
CA THR A 126 60.86 34.62 -0.72
C THR A 126 59.50 34.36 -1.35
N LYS A 127 58.97 35.35 -2.09
CA LYS A 127 57.74 35.17 -2.88
C LYS A 127 57.89 34.01 -3.88
N PRO A 128 56.91 33.08 -3.97
CA PRO A 128 56.87 32.11 -5.05
C PRO A 128 56.69 32.82 -6.39
N ASN A 129 57.59 32.57 -7.34
CA ASN A 129 57.66 33.32 -8.61
C ASN A 129 57.34 32.45 -9.82
N ASN A 130 57.11 31.15 -9.64
CA ASN A 130 56.77 30.25 -10.73
C ASN A 130 55.32 29.78 -10.55
N GLN A 131 54.39 30.51 -11.16
CA GLN A 131 52.95 30.18 -11.15
C GLN A 131 52.70 28.70 -11.47
N LYS A 132 53.43 28.14 -12.43
CA LYS A 132 53.27 26.74 -12.79
C LYS A 132 53.72 25.77 -11.69
N LEU A 133 54.75 26.09 -10.91
CA LEU A 133 55.34 25.19 -9.90
C LEU A 133 54.81 25.42 -8.49
N ASP A 134 54.35 26.62 -8.18
CA ASP A 134 54.04 27.04 -6.82
C ASP A 134 52.52 27.14 -6.57
N TRP A 135 51.72 27.42 -7.61
CA TRP A 135 50.27 27.29 -7.61
C TRP A 135 49.94 25.96 -8.24
N ILE A 136 49.33 25.08 -7.46
CA ILE A 136 49.19 23.68 -7.85
C ILE A 136 47.76 23.18 -7.77
N GLY A 137 46.76 23.99 -7.38
CA GLY A 137 45.36 23.58 -7.33
C GLY A 137 44.40 24.76 -7.15
N GLY A 138 43.11 24.51 -7.37
CA GLY A 138 42.01 25.48 -7.24
C GLY A 138 41.56 26.05 -8.58
N TYR A 139 41.18 27.33 -8.65
CA TYR A 139 40.82 27.98 -9.92
C TYR A 139 41.99 27.96 -10.92
N ASN A 140 41.72 28.00 -12.22
CA ASN A 140 42.76 28.06 -13.27
C ASN A 140 42.27 28.88 -14.46
N PRO A 141 43.03 29.86 -14.99
CA PRO A 141 42.57 30.75 -16.06
C PRO A 141 42.42 30.04 -17.42
N ILE A 142 42.95 28.84 -17.62
CA ILE A 142 42.76 28.12 -18.88
C ILE A 142 41.52 27.23 -18.82
N TYR A 143 41.23 26.66 -17.65
CA TYR A 143 40.26 25.57 -17.48
C TYR A 143 39.10 25.92 -16.54
N PHE A 144 39.04 27.17 -16.06
CA PHE A 144 38.20 27.63 -14.94
C PHE A 144 38.58 26.97 -13.59
N GLY A 145 38.95 25.69 -13.55
CA GLY A 145 39.55 24.99 -12.39
C GLY A 145 40.72 24.08 -12.77
N TYR A 146 41.59 23.73 -11.83
CA TYR A 146 42.68 22.77 -12.07
C TYR A 146 42.10 21.39 -12.43
N PRO A 147 42.58 20.72 -13.50
CA PRO A 147 42.15 19.37 -13.79
C PRO A 147 42.35 18.43 -12.61
N ASN A 148 41.30 17.67 -12.28
CA ASN A 148 41.21 16.77 -11.12
C ASN A 148 41.41 17.45 -9.74
N PHE A 149 41.23 18.77 -9.61
CA PHE A 149 41.33 19.47 -8.33
C PHE A 149 40.34 20.62 -8.24
N HIS A 150 39.37 20.51 -7.34
CA HIS A 150 38.35 21.54 -7.17
C HIS A 150 38.89 22.74 -6.37
N PRO A 151 38.42 23.97 -6.65
CA PRO A 151 38.58 25.11 -5.75
C PRO A 151 38.02 24.88 -4.34
N ASP A 152 38.29 25.84 -3.46
CA ASP A 152 37.77 25.90 -2.08
C ASP A 152 38.27 24.77 -1.17
N ILE A 153 39.50 24.97 -0.67
CA ILE A 153 40.29 23.96 0.02
C ILE A 153 40.08 24.05 1.54
N HIS A 154 39.58 22.98 2.15
CA HIS A 154 39.20 22.95 3.56
C HIS A 154 40.11 22.09 4.45
N ALA A 155 40.74 21.05 3.89
CA ALA A 155 41.49 20.08 4.69
C ALA A 155 42.67 19.48 3.93
N PHE A 156 43.67 19.01 4.68
CA PHE A 156 44.81 18.27 4.15
C PHE A 156 45.27 17.19 5.12
N ALA A 157 45.90 16.16 4.56
CA ALA A 157 46.60 15.14 5.34
C ALA A 157 47.81 14.62 4.57
N PHE A 158 48.97 14.63 5.20
CA PHE A 158 50.14 13.90 4.71
C PHE A 158 49.99 12.41 5.01
N ASP A 159 50.50 11.56 4.13
CA ASP A 159 50.58 10.12 4.41
C ASP A 159 51.55 9.89 5.59
N PRO A 160 51.13 9.20 6.67
CA PRO A 160 51.97 8.96 7.84
C PRO A 160 53.26 8.18 7.55
N THR A 161 53.30 7.43 6.45
CA THR A 161 54.42 6.58 6.05
C THR A 161 55.23 7.15 4.89
N ASN A 162 54.68 8.14 4.17
CA ASN A 162 55.34 8.79 3.04
C ASN A 162 55.12 10.31 3.09
N PRO A 163 56.10 11.09 3.58
CA PRO A 163 55.94 12.54 3.72
C PRO A 163 55.89 13.29 2.37
N LYS A 164 56.03 12.60 1.23
CA LYS A 164 55.78 13.16 -0.11
C LYS A 164 54.36 12.94 -0.59
N ALA A 165 53.66 11.93 -0.11
CA ALA A 165 52.29 11.67 -0.49
C ALA A 165 51.33 12.48 0.37
N MET A 166 50.23 12.95 -0.23
CA MET A 166 49.23 13.70 0.50
C MET A 166 47.84 13.66 -0.12
N TRP A 167 46.86 13.91 0.75
CA TRP A 167 45.45 14.03 0.47
C TRP A 167 44.98 15.47 0.72
N TRP A 168 44.01 15.93 -0.06
CA TRP A 168 43.32 17.20 0.12
C TRP A 168 41.81 16.99 0.10
N GLY A 169 41.12 17.74 0.95
CA GLY A 169 39.68 17.90 0.96
C GLY A 169 39.31 19.31 0.54
N HIS A 170 38.42 19.40 -0.44
CA HIS A 170 37.88 20.64 -1.01
C HIS A 170 36.40 20.41 -1.35
N ASP A 171 35.67 21.44 -1.76
CA ASP A 171 34.20 21.33 -1.96
C ASP A 171 33.79 20.31 -3.03
N GLY A 172 34.66 20.03 -3.99
CA GLY A 172 34.49 18.93 -4.96
C GLY A 172 34.93 17.54 -4.47
N GLY A 173 35.19 17.31 -3.19
CA GLY A 173 35.58 16.01 -2.59
C GLY A 173 37.06 15.86 -2.20
N LEU A 174 37.65 14.70 -2.51
CA LEU A 174 39.01 14.32 -2.12
C LEU A 174 39.93 14.16 -3.33
N THR A 175 41.14 14.67 -3.19
CA THR A 175 42.22 14.50 -4.19
C THR A 175 43.51 14.05 -3.54
N TYR A 176 44.37 13.41 -4.32
CA TYR A 176 45.59 12.76 -3.87
C TYR A 176 46.76 13.02 -4.83
N THR A 177 47.96 13.10 -4.27
CA THR A 177 49.20 12.97 -5.04
C THR A 177 50.18 12.08 -4.28
N SER A 178 50.96 11.30 -5.02
CA SER A 178 52.03 10.46 -4.46
C SER A 178 53.33 11.23 -4.20
N ASP A 179 53.51 12.39 -4.84
CA ASP A 179 54.68 13.25 -4.64
C ASP A 179 54.34 14.75 -4.76
N ILE A 180 54.01 15.37 -3.64
CA ILE A 180 53.81 16.83 -3.52
C ILE A 180 55.08 17.62 -3.75
N THR A 181 56.25 17.00 -3.86
CA THR A 181 57.51 17.69 -4.22
C THR A 181 57.79 17.68 -5.71
N ASN A 182 56.95 17.01 -6.51
CA ASN A 182 57.12 16.94 -7.95
C ASN A 182 57.17 18.34 -8.58
N SER A 183 58.27 18.64 -9.27
CA SER A 183 58.48 19.87 -10.05
C SER A 183 58.54 19.59 -11.56
N ASN A 184 58.46 18.33 -11.97
CA ASN A 184 58.66 17.86 -13.35
C ASN A 184 57.33 17.47 -13.98
N TYR A 185 56.49 18.46 -14.29
CA TYR A 185 55.23 18.29 -15.02
C TYR A 185 55.05 19.35 -16.12
N ALA A 186 54.23 19.02 -17.12
CA ALA A 186 54.14 19.78 -18.37
C ALA A 186 53.35 21.09 -18.23
N GLU A 187 52.14 21.06 -17.69
CA GLU A 187 51.28 22.25 -17.53
C GLU A 187 50.46 22.19 -16.24
N VAL A 188 49.89 21.02 -15.94
CA VAL A 188 49.01 20.80 -14.78
C VAL A 188 49.69 19.89 -13.76
N PHE A 189 49.57 20.23 -12.46
CA PHE A 189 50.06 19.37 -11.39
C PHE A 189 49.25 18.05 -11.37
N PRO A 190 49.90 16.87 -11.30
CA PRO A 190 49.23 15.58 -11.51
C PRO A 190 48.44 15.14 -10.27
N TRP A 191 47.25 15.71 -10.09
CA TRP A 191 46.30 15.26 -9.07
C TRP A 191 45.50 14.04 -9.52
N GLU A 192 45.26 13.15 -8.56
CA GLU A 192 44.34 12.03 -8.69
C GLU A 192 43.07 12.33 -7.90
N LYS A 193 41.92 12.38 -8.57
CA LYS A 193 40.61 12.46 -7.91
C LYS A 193 40.32 11.14 -7.19
N LYS A 194 39.93 11.18 -5.92
CA LYS A 194 39.65 10.01 -5.07
C LYS A 194 38.20 9.98 -4.57
N ASN A 195 37.27 10.31 -5.46
CA ASN A 195 35.84 10.38 -5.13
C ASN A 195 35.06 9.08 -5.45
N ASN A 196 35.68 8.07 -6.06
CA ASN A 196 34.99 6.84 -6.41
C ASN A 196 34.49 6.12 -5.15
N GLY A 197 33.16 5.97 -5.02
CA GLY A 197 32.51 5.42 -3.84
C GLY A 197 32.41 6.37 -2.65
N TYR A 198 32.92 7.60 -2.76
CA TYR A 198 32.81 8.64 -1.73
C TYR A 198 31.70 9.62 -2.09
N ASN A 199 30.47 9.27 -1.69
CA ASN A 199 29.28 10.02 -2.06
C ASN A 199 28.88 11.00 -0.95
N VAL A 200 29.29 12.25 -1.12
CA VAL A 200 29.02 13.36 -0.19
C VAL A 200 28.34 14.55 -0.86
N THR A 201 27.83 14.36 -2.08
CA THR A 201 27.17 15.40 -2.84
C THR A 201 25.91 15.88 -2.10
N GLN A 202 25.73 17.19 -2.07
CA GLN A 202 24.61 17.86 -1.40
C GLN A 202 23.69 18.44 -2.46
N PHE A 203 22.56 17.78 -2.69
CA PHE A 203 21.57 18.23 -3.66
C PHE A 203 20.60 19.20 -3.00
N TYR A 204 20.39 20.38 -3.59
CA TYR A 204 19.22 21.21 -3.28
C TYR A 204 17.97 20.66 -3.98
N MET A 205 18.15 20.14 -5.20
CA MET A 205 17.10 19.63 -6.08
C MET A 205 17.63 18.47 -6.93
N VAL A 206 16.77 17.52 -7.29
CA VAL A 206 17.02 16.46 -8.28
C VAL A 206 15.82 16.30 -9.20
N THR A 207 16.06 16.00 -10.48
CA THR A 207 15.03 15.71 -11.46
C THR A 207 15.46 14.62 -12.45
N GLN A 208 14.49 14.12 -13.19
CA GLN A 208 14.65 13.09 -14.22
C GLN A 208 13.67 13.35 -15.38
N PRO A 209 13.93 12.79 -16.58
CA PRO A 209 13.02 12.91 -17.72
C PRO A 209 11.71 12.17 -17.46
N LYS A 210 10.62 12.60 -18.08
CA LYS A 210 9.28 11.99 -17.91
C LYS A 210 9.12 10.63 -18.61
N GLY A 211 9.92 10.34 -19.62
CA GLY A 211 9.83 9.11 -20.42
C GLY A 211 10.27 7.86 -19.64
N ALA A 212 9.52 6.78 -19.79
CA ALA A 212 9.83 5.48 -19.19
C ALA A 212 11.20 4.97 -19.69
N GLY A 213 11.98 4.35 -18.79
CA GLY A 213 13.28 3.77 -19.11
C GLY A 213 14.40 4.78 -19.35
N ASP A 214 14.13 6.09 -19.27
CA ASP A 214 15.16 7.10 -19.37
C ASP A 214 15.94 7.19 -18.05
N ASN A 215 17.23 6.88 -18.10
CA ASN A 215 18.06 6.73 -16.91
C ASN A 215 18.83 8.01 -16.54
N ARG A 216 18.65 9.10 -17.30
CA ARG A 216 19.27 10.40 -17.04
C ARG A 216 18.75 11.00 -15.73
N ILE A 217 19.64 11.67 -15.01
CA ILE A 217 19.38 12.42 -13.78
C ILE A 217 20.19 13.71 -13.86
N ILE A 218 19.59 14.82 -13.43
CA ILE A 218 20.30 16.07 -13.16
C ILE A 218 19.80 16.65 -11.85
N GLY A 219 20.64 17.38 -11.13
CA GLY A 219 20.20 18.08 -9.93
C GLY A 219 21.13 19.21 -9.58
N GLY A 220 20.60 20.27 -9.00
CA GLY A 220 21.41 21.38 -8.49
C GLY A 220 22.07 21.01 -7.18
N THR A 221 23.38 21.25 -7.11
CA THR A 221 24.21 20.88 -5.97
C THR A 221 24.95 22.07 -5.41
N GLN A 222 25.21 22.02 -4.11
CA GLN A 222 26.07 22.99 -3.47
C GLN A 222 27.49 22.91 -4.05
N ASP A 223 28.02 24.08 -4.44
CA ASP A 223 29.36 24.38 -4.95
C ASP A 223 29.81 23.61 -6.22
N ASN A 224 28.99 22.67 -6.72
CA ASN A 224 29.35 21.74 -7.79
C ASN A 224 28.37 21.81 -8.98
N GLY A 225 27.73 22.97 -9.17
CA GLY A 225 26.82 23.23 -10.26
C GLY A 225 25.68 22.22 -10.31
N SER A 226 25.34 21.78 -11.52
CA SER A 226 24.23 20.87 -11.79
C SER A 226 24.73 19.63 -12.50
N PRO A 227 25.26 18.64 -11.76
CA PRO A 227 25.76 17.40 -12.33
C PRO A 227 24.65 16.63 -13.05
N PHE A 228 24.90 16.35 -14.32
CA PHE A 228 24.16 15.41 -15.16
C PHE A 228 24.87 14.06 -15.17
N PHE A 229 24.12 12.98 -14.98
CA PHE A 229 24.64 11.61 -15.05
C PHE A 229 23.53 10.62 -15.40
N ILE A 230 23.93 9.42 -15.82
CA ILE A 230 23.02 8.32 -16.14
C ILE A 230 23.19 7.24 -15.08
N PHE A 231 22.07 6.75 -14.53
CA PHE A 231 22.06 5.61 -13.61
C PHE A 231 21.07 4.54 -14.06
N ASP A 232 21.59 3.39 -14.46
CA ASP A 232 20.83 2.27 -15.03
C ASP A 232 20.35 1.24 -13.99
N GLY A 233 20.54 1.53 -12.70
CA GLY A 233 20.23 0.61 -11.59
C GLY A 233 21.45 -0.14 -11.05
N ASN A 234 22.51 -0.28 -11.84
CA ASN A 234 23.72 -1.01 -11.46
C ASN A 234 24.98 -0.12 -11.45
N SER A 235 25.05 0.83 -12.38
CA SER A 235 26.22 1.67 -12.59
C SER A 235 25.84 3.11 -12.88
N THR A 236 26.73 4.03 -12.51
CA THR A 236 26.63 5.46 -12.80
C THR A 236 27.62 5.83 -13.89
N SER A 237 27.20 6.61 -14.88
CA SER A 237 28.13 7.28 -15.79
C SER A 237 29.03 8.26 -15.03
N ALA A 238 30.10 8.73 -15.69
CA ALA A 238 30.76 9.94 -15.22
C ALA A 238 29.75 11.10 -15.23
N SER A 239 29.82 11.96 -14.22
CA SER A 239 29.00 13.16 -14.15
C SER A 239 29.61 14.28 -14.99
N GLU A 240 28.77 14.98 -15.74
CA GLU A 240 29.12 16.24 -16.42
C GLU A 240 28.40 17.39 -15.71
N ASP A 241 29.15 18.44 -15.33
CA ASP A 241 28.51 19.62 -14.74
C ASP A 241 27.95 20.51 -15.86
N VAL A 242 26.63 20.70 -15.85
CA VAL A 242 25.89 21.43 -16.88
C VAL A 242 25.81 22.93 -16.56
N SER A 243 26.05 23.33 -15.31
CA SER A 243 26.07 24.73 -14.88
C SER A 243 27.36 25.05 -14.12
N SER A 244 27.34 26.07 -13.27
CA SER A 244 28.46 26.44 -12.40
C SER A 244 27.93 27.00 -11.08
N GLY A 245 28.82 27.21 -10.10
CA GLY A 245 28.45 27.75 -8.80
C GLY A 245 27.58 26.76 -8.01
N ASP A 246 26.63 27.27 -7.25
CA ASP A 246 25.61 26.45 -6.60
C ASP A 246 24.51 26.17 -7.62
N GLY A 247 24.39 24.92 -8.06
CA GLY A 247 23.28 24.52 -8.90
C GLY A 247 21.96 24.58 -8.13
N SER A 248 20.89 24.98 -8.82
CA SER A 248 19.57 25.20 -8.24
C SER A 248 18.55 24.26 -8.91
N TYR A 249 17.56 24.78 -9.63
CA TYR A 249 16.50 23.98 -10.23
C TYR A 249 16.90 23.46 -11.62
N GLY A 250 16.49 22.22 -11.92
CA GLY A 250 16.75 21.58 -13.21
C GLY A 250 15.46 21.06 -13.85
N TYR A 251 15.45 20.95 -15.17
CA TYR A 251 14.42 20.27 -15.95
C TYR A 251 15.04 19.57 -17.17
N LEU A 252 14.78 18.26 -17.30
CA LEU A 252 15.20 17.48 -18.48
C LEU A 252 14.01 17.35 -19.43
N GLY A 253 13.94 18.24 -20.41
CA GLY A 253 12.93 18.21 -21.45
C GLY A 253 13.30 17.28 -22.61
N ASP A 254 12.39 17.17 -23.56
CA ASP A 254 12.58 16.32 -24.75
C ASP A 254 13.64 16.92 -25.69
N SER A 255 13.63 18.25 -25.84
CA SER A 255 14.52 18.96 -26.77
C SER A 255 15.72 19.62 -26.10
N PHE A 256 15.56 20.08 -24.86
CA PHE A 256 16.60 20.83 -24.14
C PHE A 256 16.65 20.42 -22.67
N CYS A 257 17.84 20.58 -22.10
CA CYS A 257 18.03 20.59 -20.65
C CYS A 257 17.99 22.04 -20.16
N TYR A 258 17.31 22.27 -19.04
CA TYR A 258 17.30 23.56 -18.35
C TYR A 258 17.91 23.39 -16.97
N THR A 259 18.73 24.33 -16.57
CA THR A 259 19.39 24.33 -15.27
C THR A 259 19.50 25.75 -14.75
N SER A 260 19.49 25.95 -13.44
CA SER A 260 19.79 27.25 -12.85
C SER A 260 20.90 27.19 -11.82
N SER A 261 21.46 28.36 -11.53
CA SER A 261 22.47 28.57 -10.49
C SER A 261 21.93 29.46 -9.37
N GLN A 262 22.74 29.74 -8.34
CA GLN A 262 22.36 30.67 -7.28
C GLN A 262 21.91 32.02 -7.85
N GLU A 263 20.99 32.68 -7.16
CA GLU A 263 20.37 33.94 -7.58
C GLU A 263 19.55 33.82 -8.88
N GLY A 264 19.22 32.60 -9.31
CA GLY A 264 18.22 32.30 -10.32
C GLY A 264 18.67 32.41 -11.77
N ALA A 265 19.97 32.49 -12.06
CA ALA A 265 20.45 32.47 -13.43
C ALA A 265 20.09 31.13 -14.13
N VAL A 266 19.31 31.16 -15.21
CA VAL A 266 18.83 29.96 -15.92
C VAL A 266 19.57 29.78 -17.25
N LEU A 267 20.10 28.59 -17.48
CA LEU A 267 20.69 28.15 -18.74
C LEU A 267 19.75 27.16 -19.45
N ARG A 268 19.58 27.33 -20.75
CA ARG A 268 19.06 26.31 -21.67
C ARG A 268 20.24 25.68 -22.39
N VAL A 269 20.36 24.36 -22.35
CA VAL A 269 21.51 23.59 -22.84
C VAL A 269 21.02 22.52 -23.82
N ASN A 270 21.75 22.36 -24.93
CA ASN A 270 21.46 21.36 -25.94
C ASN A 270 21.91 19.96 -25.49
N TYR A 271 21.20 18.94 -25.98
CA TYR A 271 21.68 17.56 -25.89
C TYR A 271 22.69 17.26 -27.00
N ASP A 272 23.71 16.45 -26.72
CA ASP A 272 24.61 15.88 -27.72
C ASP A 272 23.93 14.78 -28.57
N GLY A 273 24.67 14.20 -29.52
CA GLY A 273 24.15 13.11 -30.38
C GLY A 273 23.80 11.81 -29.64
N SER A 274 24.18 11.69 -28.36
CA SER A 274 23.86 10.57 -27.47
C SER A 274 22.75 10.90 -26.47
N GLY A 275 22.22 12.14 -26.48
CA GLY A 275 21.19 12.58 -25.55
C GLY A 275 21.70 13.16 -24.22
N ASN A 276 23.00 13.41 -24.08
CA ASN A 276 23.60 13.98 -22.87
C ASN A 276 23.54 15.51 -22.89
N ALA A 277 23.18 16.13 -21.76
CA ALA A 277 23.17 17.58 -21.65
C ALA A 277 24.61 18.09 -21.57
N SER A 278 25.06 18.89 -22.54
CA SER A 278 26.42 19.41 -22.56
C SER A 278 26.48 20.82 -23.14
N ARG A 279 27.20 21.70 -22.44
CA ARG A 279 27.44 23.08 -22.90
C ARG A 279 28.32 23.13 -24.16
N ASP A 280 29.10 22.10 -24.43
CA ASP A 280 29.92 22.03 -25.64
C ASP A 280 29.07 21.92 -26.91
N ASN A 281 27.82 21.44 -26.80
CA ASN A 281 26.89 21.34 -27.92
C ASN A 281 25.97 22.57 -28.08
N GLY A 282 26.24 23.64 -27.35
CA GLY A 282 25.52 24.91 -27.42
C GLY A 282 24.57 25.14 -26.23
N TRP A 283 24.53 26.39 -25.78
CA TRP A 283 23.72 26.82 -24.64
C TRP A 283 23.34 28.30 -24.76
N SER A 284 22.35 28.74 -23.97
CA SER A 284 21.94 30.14 -23.84
C SER A 284 21.60 30.48 -22.38
N HIS A 285 22.04 31.64 -21.90
CA HIS A 285 21.52 32.25 -20.67
C HIS A 285 20.15 32.89 -20.96
N ILE A 286 19.09 32.41 -20.30
CA ILE A 286 17.69 32.72 -20.65
C ILE A 286 16.89 33.38 -19.52
N THR A 287 17.53 33.77 -18.42
CA THR A 287 16.91 34.49 -17.30
C THR A 287 16.17 35.74 -17.80
N PRO A 288 14.97 36.08 -17.29
CA PRO A 288 14.32 37.33 -17.66
C PRO A 288 15.19 38.53 -17.25
N LYS A 289 15.54 39.39 -18.21
CA LYS A 289 16.48 40.51 -18.02
C LYS A 289 16.13 41.43 -16.86
N ASP A 290 14.84 41.74 -16.75
CA ASP A 290 14.33 42.74 -15.81
C ASP A 290 13.86 42.14 -14.48
N ALA A 291 13.91 40.81 -14.33
CA ALA A 291 13.61 40.14 -13.06
C ALA A 291 14.61 40.55 -11.96
N LYS A 292 14.10 40.82 -10.76
CA LYS A 292 14.87 41.22 -9.56
C LYS A 292 14.40 40.43 -8.33
N ASN A 293 15.19 40.45 -7.27
CA ASN A 293 14.87 39.84 -5.96
C ASN A 293 14.65 38.32 -6.03
N GLN A 294 15.42 37.64 -6.87
CA GLN A 294 15.52 36.19 -6.89
C GLN A 294 15.93 35.66 -5.51
N SER A 295 15.46 34.47 -5.16
CA SER A 295 15.99 33.76 -3.99
C SER A 295 17.37 33.17 -4.32
N PHE A 296 18.17 32.90 -3.28
CA PHE A 296 19.46 32.21 -3.44
C PHE A 296 19.29 30.91 -4.24
N ILE A 297 18.39 30.02 -3.83
CA ILE A 297 17.92 28.88 -4.63
C ILE A 297 16.55 29.24 -5.21
N ASN A 298 16.53 29.86 -6.39
CA ASN A 298 15.31 30.34 -7.02
C ASN A 298 14.57 29.21 -7.77
N PRO A 299 13.29 28.91 -7.44
CA PRO A 299 12.52 27.90 -8.16
C PRO A 299 12.15 28.42 -9.56
N TYR A 300 11.97 27.51 -10.50
CA TYR A 300 11.21 27.75 -11.74
C TYR A 300 10.52 26.45 -12.12
N VAL A 301 9.53 26.53 -13.01
CA VAL A 301 8.85 25.34 -13.52
C VAL A 301 8.63 25.47 -15.03
N ILE A 302 8.92 24.40 -15.77
CA ILE A 302 8.50 24.23 -17.16
C ILE A 302 7.09 23.63 -17.14
N ASP A 303 6.18 24.17 -17.95
CA ASP A 303 4.83 23.61 -18.08
C ASP A 303 4.94 22.20 -18.66
N PRO A 304 4.47 21.16 -17.95
CA PRO A 304 4.67 19.80 -18.41
C PRO A 304 3.92 19.45 -19.68
N ASN A 305 2.97 20.28 -20.11
CA ASN A 305 2.16 20.13 -21.31
C ASN A 305 2.72 20.92 -22.50
N ASN A 306 3.64 21.85 -22.27
CA ASN A 306 4.30 22.63 -23.32
C ASN A 306 5.64 23.18 -22.85
N GLU A 307 6.74 22.58 -23.32
CA GLU A 307 8.10 22.95 -22.90
C GLU A 307 8.57 24.32 -23.40
N ASP A 308 7.80 24.98 -24.28
CA ASP A 308 8.02 26.40 -24.60
C ASP A 308 7.68 27.34 -23.44
N ILE A 309 6.95 26.84 -22.45
CA ILE A 309 6.40 27.63 -21.37
C ILE A 309 7.20 27.42 -20.09
N MET A 310 7.80 28.50 -19.59
CA MET A 310 8.43 28.54 -18.26
C MET A 310 7.78 29.60 -17.41
N LEU A 311 7.50 29.24 -16.15
CA LEU A 311 7.11 30.17 -15.11
C LEU A 311 8.28 30.37 -14.16
N TYR A 312 8.66 31.64 -13.98
CA TYR A 312 9.85 32.06 -13.27
C TYR A 312 9.49 33.14 -12.24
N PRO A 313 9.67 32.91 -10.94
CA PRO A 313 9.42 33.90 -9.90
C PRO A 313 10.62 34.84 -9.73
N ALA A 314 10.31 36.10 -9.41
CA ALA A 314 11.26 37.15 -9.10
C ALA A 314 10.70 37.98 -7.94
N GLY A 315 11.16 37.73 -6.72
CA GLY A 315 10.53 38.28 -5.51
C GLY A 315 9.09 37.80 -5.36
N ASN A 316 8.13 38.74 -5.34
CA ASN A 316 6.70 38.44 -5.28
C ASN A 316 6.02 38.34 -6.65
N THR A 317 6.71 38.61 -7.77
CA THR A 317 6.11 38.57 -9.11
C THR A 317 6.46 37.28 -9.85
N LEU A 318 5.60 36.91 -10.82
CA LEU A 318 5.82 35.80 -11.74
C LEU A 318 6.10 36.32 -13.14
N TRP A 319 7.01 35.66 -13.84
CA TRP A 319 7.34 35.87 -15.24
C TRP A 319 6.97 34.61 -16.02
N ARG A 320 6.47 34.78 -17.24
CA ARG A 320 6.19 33.67 -18.16
C ARG A 320 6.97 33.83 -19.46
N ASN A 321 7.69 32.79 -19.87
CA ASN A 321 8.17 32.65 -21.24
C ASN A 321 7.21 31.74 -22.02
N ASN A 322 7.03 31.95 -23.32
CA ASN A 322 6.17 31.13 -24.19
C ASN A 322 6.87 30.70 -25.50
N GLN A 323 8.20 30.83 -25.60
CA GLN A 323 8.95 30.68 -26.86
C GLN A 323 10.31 30.00 -26.66
N LEU A 324 10.49 29.21 -25.60
CA LEU A 324 11.81 28.71 -25.21
C LEU A 324 12.52 27.87 -26.26
N SER A 325 11.82 27.05 -27.04
CA SER A 325 12.44 26.20 -28.08
C SER A 325 13.00 27.01 -29.26
N THR A 326 12.41 28.17 -29.53
CA THR A 326 12.77 29.02 -30.69
C THR A 326 13.91 29.99 -30.43
N LEU A 327 14.33 30.16 -29.17
CA LEU A 327 15.43 31.05 -28.82
C LEU A 327 16.73 30.57 -29.52
N PRO A 328 17.58 31.48 -30.02
CA PRO A 328 18.85 31.11 -30.61
C PRO A 328 19.84 30.62 -29.55
N VAL A 329 20.81 29.80 -29.97
CA VAL A 329 21.99 29.47 -29.16
C VAL A 329 22.83 30.74 -28.98
N ASN A 330 23.14 31.10 -27.74
CA ASN A 330 23.92 32.28 -27.40
C ASN A 330 24.83 31.97 -26.18
N PRO A 331 26.05 31.46 -26.40
CA PRO A 331 26.93 30.98 -25.33
C PRO A 331 27.62 32.15 -24.61
N SER A 332 26.83 33.02 -24.01
CA SER A 332 27.26 34.20 -23.28
C SER A 332 26.59 34.27 -21.93
N PHE A 333 27.37 34.57 -20.89
CA PHE A 333 26.88 34.90 -19.55
C PHE A 333 26.53 36.39 -19.40
N ALA A 334 26.37 37.12 -20.51
CA ALA A 334 25.84 38.48 -20.51
C ALA A 334 24.45 38.53 -19.82
N GLU A 335 23.96 39.75 -19.55
CA GLU A 335 22.64 39.96 -18.93
C GLU A 335 21.53 39.09 -19.57
N GLY A 336 20.49 38.79 -18.77
CA GLY A 336 19.34 38.00 -19.21
C GLY A 336 18.63 38.55 -20.46
N ILE A 337 17.63 37.81 -20.94
CA ILE A 337 16.92 38.07 -22.20
C ILE A 337 15.55 38.71 -21.96
N THR A 338 15.02 39.34 -23.00
CA THR A 338 13.64 39.89 -23.00
C THR A 338 12.68 39.06 -23.86
N GLU A 339 13.24 38.29 -24.78
CA GLU A 339 12.55 37.52 -25.80
C GLU A 339 11.64 36.45 -25.16
N GLY A 340 10.35 36.51 -25.49
CA GLY A 340 9.33 35.59 -24.99
C GLY A 340 8.86 35.84 -23.56
N TRP A 341 9.54 36.69 -22.78
CA TRP A 341 9.21 36.94 -21.38
C TRP A 341 8.10 37.99 -21.20
N THR A 342 7.16 37.71 -20.30
CA THR A 342 6.11 38.63 -19.84
C THR A 342 6.02 38.60 -18.32
N GLU A 343 6.10 39.75 -17.67
CA GLU A 343 5.81 39.87 -16.23
C GLU A 343 4.31 39.83 -15.97
N LEU A 344 3.88 38.96 -15.06
CA LEU A 344 2.49 38.73 -14.67
C LEU A 344 2.17 39.50 -13.37
N THR A 345 2.14 40.83 -13.45
CA THR A 345 1.96 41.69 -12.26
C THR A 345 0.62 41.51 -11.55
N SER A 346 -0.44 41.14 -12.27
CA SER A 346 -1.79 40.96 -11.68
C SER A 346 -1.99 39.61 -10.97
N VAL A 347 -0.96 38.78 -10.90
CA VAL A 347 -0.94 37.52 -10.12
C VAL A 347 0.19 37.52 -9.08
N ALA A 348 0.79 38.68 -8.81
CA ALA A 348 1.83 38.81 -7.80
C ALA A 348 1.32 38.41 -6.40
N ALA A 349 2.20 37.82 -5.60
CA ALA A 349 1.95 37.65 -4.18
C ALA A 349 1.98 39.02 -3.46
N PRO A 350 1.38 39.14 -2.26
CA PRO A 350 1.39 40.40 -1.51
C PRO A 350 2.81 40.93 -1.25
N ASP A 351 2.93 42.26 -1.13
CA ASP A 351 4.21 42.90 -0.83
C ASP A 351 4.84 42.35 0.45
N GLY A 352 6.15 42.11 0.42
CA GLY A 352 6.93 41.52 1.51
C GLY A 352 6.98 39.98 1.50
N PHE A 353 6.20 39.32 0.66
CA PHE A 353 6.32 37.88 0.40
C PHE A 353 7.28 37.62 -0.76
N ILE A 354 7.86 36.43 -0.80
CA ILE A 354 8.66 35.92 -1.92
C ILE A 354 8.01 34.63 -2.39
N ILE A 355 7.86 34.44 -3.71
CA ILE A 355 7.35 33.19 -4.29
C ILE A 355 8.45 32.13 -4.19
N THR A 356 8.09 30.99 -3.62
CA THR A 356 9.03 30.03 -3.02
C THR A 356 8.79 28.59 -3.43
N ALA A 357 7.61 28.28 -3.97
CA ALA A 357 7.31 27.00 -4.60
C ALA A 357 6.40 27.20 -5.81
N LEU A 358 6.58 26.37 -6.83
CA LEU A 358 5.81 26.36 -8.07
C LEU A 358 5.54 24.92 -8.50
N ALA A 359 4.33 24.63 -8.96
CA ALA A 359 3.99 23.38 -9.63
C ALA A 359 2.91 23.61 -10.68
N VAL A 360 3.03 22.97 -11.84
CA VAL A 360 2.04 23.03 -12.92
C VAL A 360 1.48 21.63 -13.16
N SER A 361 0.16 21.53 -13.32
CA SER A 361 -0.52 20.27 -13.53
C SER A 361 -0.24 19.63 -14.89
N GLU A 362 -0.09 18.30 -14.91
CA GLU A 362 0.05 17.51 -16.14
C GLU A 362 -1.30 17.20 -16.79
N SER A 363 -2.37 17.07 -16.01
CA SER A 363 -3.70 16.76 -16.54
C SER A 363 -4.82 17.16 -15.57
N ASN A 364 -6.05 17.26 -16.11
CA ASN A 364 -7.31 17.40 -15.37
C ASN A 364 -7.39 18.53 -14.30
N PRO A 365 -7.42 19.81 -14.71
CA PRO A 365 -7.07 20.34 -16.04
C PRO A 365 -5.56 20.53 -16.21
N GLN A 366 -5.11 20.57 -17.46
CA GLN A 366 -3.74 20.99 -17.82
C GLN A 366 -3.51 22.46 -17.52
N HIS A 367 -2.24 22.88 -17.46
CA HIS A 367 -1.82 24.28 -17.34
C HIS A 367 -2.30 25.00 -16.07
N ARG A 368 -2.68 24.27 -15.02
CA ARG A 368 -3.01 24.89 -13.73
C ARG A 368 -1.73 25.04 -12.93
N LEU A 369 -1.43 26.28 -12.55
CA LEU A 369 -0.33 26.60 -11.66
C LEU A 369 -0.81 26.67 -10.21
N TYR A 370 -0.08 26.02 -9.32
CA TYR A 370 -0.08 26.33 -7.89
C TYR A 370 1.24 26.99 -7.52
N TYR A 371 1.19 28.03 -6.70
CA TYR A 371 2.39 28.72 -6.24
C TYR A 371 2.28 29.17 -4.79
N GLY A 372 3.36 28.96 -4.04
CA GLY A 372 3.48 29.32 -2.63
C GLY A 372 4.34 30.56 -2.44
N ALA A 373 3.97 31.44 -1.53
CA ALA A 373 4.72 32.63 -1.18
C ALA A 373 4.94 32.74 0.33
N SER A 374 6.17 33.04 0.74
CA SER A 374 6.59 33.06 2.15
C SER A 374 7.21 34.42 2.51
N ASN A 375 7.05 34.88 3.75
CA ASN A 375 7.58 36.15 4.23
C ASN A 375 8.76 35.91 5.19
N PHE A 376 9.96 36.32 4.78
CA PHE A 376 11.18 36.16 5.59
C PHE A 376 11.48 37.35 6.50
N SER A 377 10.78 38.47 6.30
CA SER A 377 11.02 39.73 7.01
C SER A 377 10.15 39.89 8.25
N GLN A 378 9.02 39.19 8.32
CA GLN A 378 8.03 39.28 9.40
C GLN A 378 7.65 37.89 9.88
N THR A 379 8.27 37.47 10.98
CA THR A 379 8.10 36.17 11.68
C THR A 379 6.73 35.97 12.33
N SER A 380 5.72 36.73 11.89
CA SER A 380 4.37 36.79 12.44
C SER A 380 3.31 36.72 11.34
N GLN A 381 3.69 36.23 10.15
CA GLN A 381 2.79 36.04 9.02
C GLN A 381 2.99 34.66 8.42
N ALA A 382 1.94 33.84 8.47
CA ALA A 382 1.89 32.58 7.76
C ALA A 382 2.09 32.74 6.24
N PRO A 383 2.76 31.78 5.57
CA PRO A 383 2.89 31.76 4.13
C PRO A 383 1.52 31.56 3.43
N LYS A 384 1.46 31.94 2.16
CA LYS A 384 0.23 31.97 1.34
C LYS A 384 0.36 31.06 0.13
N VAL A 385 -0.71 30.40 -0.27
CA VAL A 385 -0.78 29.56 -1.47
C VAL A 385 -1.78 30.16 -2.44
N PHE A 386 -1.48 30.08 -3.74
CA PHE A 386 -2.31 30.59 -4.80
C PHE A 386 -2.52 29.53 -5.88
N ARG A 387 -3.65 29.62 -6.57
CA ARG A 387 -3.96 28.86 -7.79
C ARG A 387 -4.20 29.80 -8.96
N LEU A 388 -3.63 29.50 -10.11
CA LEU A 388 -3.90 30.17 -11.38
C LEU A 388 -4.27 29.13 -12.43
N ASP A 389 -5.54 29.16 -12.85
CA ASP A 389 -6.05 28.32 -13.93
C ASP A 389 -5.63 28.86 -15.31
N ASN A 390 -5.30 27.97 -16.25
CA ASN A 390 -4.82 28.33 -17.60
C ASN A 390 -3.56 29.23 -17.57
N ALA A 391 -2.58 28.92 -16.72
CA ALA A 391 -1.36 29.70 -16.52
C ALA A 391 -0.51 29.86 -17.80
N ASN A 392 -0.70 28.97 -18.79
CA ASN A 392 -0.13 29.07 -20.12
C ASN A 392 -0.49 30.39 -20.85
N THR A 393 -1.64 30.99 -20.53
CA THR A 393 -2.16 32.20 -21.19
C THR A 393 -2.64 33.27 -20.22
N ALA A 394 -3.20 32.90 -19.07
CA ALA A 394 -3.79 33.81 -18.10
C ALA A 394 -2.78 34.86 -17.59
N THR A 395 -3.23 36.09 -17.42
CA THR A 395 -2.44 37.20 -16.88
C THR A 395 -3.00 37.76 -15.58
N ASN A 396 -4.16 37.26 -15.15
CA ASN A 396 -4.88 37.64 -13.93
C ASN A 396 -5.74 36.45 -13.46
N GLY A 397 -6.48 36.62 -12.36
CA GLY A 397 -7.43 35.62 -11.87
C GLY A 397 -6.82 34.57 -10.95
N ALA A 398 -5.65 34.86 -10.35
CA ALA A 398 -5.10 34.03 -9.29
C ALA A 398 -6.01 34.06 -8.06
N VAL A 399 -6.24 32.90 -7.46
CA VAL A 399 -7.07 32.70 -6.27
C VAL A 399 -6.16 32.35 -5.10
N GLU A 400 -6.19 33.14 -4.02
CA GLU A 400 -5.53 32.79 -2.76
C GLU A 400 -6.30 31.65 -2.09
N LEU A 401 -5.58 30.59 -1.71
CA LEU A 401 -6.11 29.40 -1.08
C LEU A 401 -5.88 29.48 0.43
N THR A 402 -6.94 29.32 1.22
CA THR A 402 -6.85 29.42 2.67
C THR A 402 -6.54 28.07 3.30
N ILE A 403 -5.43 27.99 4.04
CA ILE A 403 -5.03 26.80 4.81
C ILE A 403 -5.12 27.16 6.29
N ALA A 404 -6.01 26.49 7.03
CA ALA A 404 -6.13 26.69 8.46
C ALA A 404 -4.99 26.00 9.23
N GLY A 405 -4.50 26.63 10.30
CA GLY A 405 -3.49 26.04 11.19
C GLY A 405 -2.04 26.15 10.71
N VAL A 406 -1.77 26.93 9.68
CA VAL A 406 -0.40 27.23 9.23
C VAL A 406 0.31 28.14 10.25
N ALA A 407 1.53 27.79 10.63
CA ALA A 407 2.31 28.55 11.60
C ALA A 407 2.96 29.82 11.00
N ASP A 408 3.03 30.89 11.80
CA ASP A 408 3.56 32.21 11.40
C ASP A 408 5.08 32.28 11.15
N ASN A 409 5.79 31.15 11.28
CA ASN A 409 7.22 30.97 11.00
C ASN A 409 7.49 29.74 10.12
N SER A 410 6.52 29.40 9.26
CA SER A 410 6.67 28.32 8.29
C SER A 410 7.00 28.87 6.91
N TYR A 411 7.56 28.00 6.07
CA TYR A 411 7.98 28.33 4.71
C TYR A 411 7.45 27.26 3.75
N ILE A 412 6.84 27.67 2.64
CA ILE A 412 6.39 26.71 1.61
C ILE A 412 7.59 26.30 0.76
N HIS A 413 8.08 25.09 0.96
CA HIS A 413 9.23 24.57 0.20
C HIS A 413 8.81 23.80 -1.05
N ASN A 414 7.64 23.16 -1.04
CA ASN A 414 7.19 22.35 -2.16
C ASN A 414 5.66 22.27 -2.24
N ILE A 415 5.16 22.18 -3.47
CA ILE A 415 3.78 21.83 -3.78
C ILE A 415 3.84 20.64 -4.73
N ALA A 416 3.19 19.53 -4.37
CA ALA A 416 3.05 18.37 -5.23
C ALA A 416 1.63 18.33 -5.79
N ILE A 417 1.50 18.06 -7.09
CA ILE A 417 0.21 17.90 -7.77
C ILE A 417 0.11 16.44 -8.22
N ASN A 418 -1.06 15.83 -8.06
CA ASN A 418 -1.29 14.51 -8.66
C ASN A 418 -1.23 14.65 -10.19
N PRO A 419 -0.34 13.91 -10.88
CA PRO A 419 -0.20 14.02 -12.33
C PRO A 419 -1.49 13.64 -13.08
N ASP A 420 -2.40 12.89 -12.47
CA ASP A 420 -3.70 12.50 -13.03
C ASP A 420 -4.87 13.41 -12.65
N ASN A 421 -4.69 14.27 -11.64
CA ASN A 421 -5.76 15.09 -11.09
C ASN A 421 -5.21 16.41 -10.51
N ALA A 422 -5.36 17.51 -11.25
CA ALA A 422 -4.89 18.81 -10.80
C ALA A 422 -5.65 19.38 -9.59
N ASP A 423 -6.76 18.77 -9.17
CA ASP A 423 -7.43 19.15 -7.93
C ASP A 423 -6.79 18.51 -6.69
N GLU A 424 -6.01 17.43 -6.86
CA GLU A 424 -5.33 16.78 -5.74
C GLU A 424 -3.90 17.30 -5.58
N ILE A 425 -3.66 17.96 -4.45
CA ILE A 425 -2.36 18.57 -4.14
C ILE A 425 -1.93 18.30 -2.69
N LEU A 426 -0.61 18.29 -2.50
CA LEU A 426 0.04 18.40 -1.20
C LEU A 426 0.81 19.73 -1.14
N VAL A 427 0.67 20.45 -0.04
CA VAL A 427 1.44 21.66 0.27
C VAL A 427 2.34 21.37 1.46
N VAL A 428 3.64 21.53 1.26
CA VAL A 428 4.67 21.27 2.27
C VAL A 428 5.08 22.57 2.94
N MET A 429 4.95 22.60 4.26
CA MET A 429 5.42 23.65 5.15
C MET A 429 6.69 23.17 5.86
N SER A 430 7.84 23.72 5.52
CA SER A 430 9.11 23.29 6.10
C SER A 430 9.45 24.11 7.34
N ASN A 431 9.38 23.47 8.51
CA ASN A 431 10.11 23.82 9.72
C ASN A 431 10.11 22.60 10.66
N TYR A 432 10.63 22.76 11.87
CA TYR A 432 10.49 21.80 12.97
C TYR A 432 9.36 22.24 13.91
N ASN A 433 8.73 21.28 14.60
CA ASN A 433 7.67 21.54 15.59
C ASN A 433 6.49 22.38 15.05
N ILE A 434 6.12 22.15 13.79
CA ILE A 434 4.94 22.70 13.13
C ILE A 434 4.24 21.57 12.37
N THR A 435 2.97 21.74 12.00
CA THR A 435 2.33 20.87 11.01
C THR A 435 2.98 21.08 9.64
N GLY A 436 3.72 20.07 9.16
CA GLY A 436 4.56 20.19 7.97
C GLY A 436 3.90 19.89 6.62
N ILE A 437 2.69 19.33 6.59
CA ILE A 437 2.06 18.92 5.33
C ILE A 437 0.53 18.97 5.35
N PHE A 438 -0.05 19.52 4.28
CA PHE A 438 -1.48 19.69 4.09
C PHE A 438 -1.91 19.12 2.74
N HIS A 439 -3.03 18.41 2.73
CA HIS A 439 -3.64 17.80 1.54
C HIS A 439 -4.93 18.51 1.15
N SER A 440 -5.14 18.69 -0.15
CA SER A 440 -6.42 19.08 -0.73
C SER A 440 -6.74 18.16 -1.90
N SER A 441 -7.99 17.72 -1.99
CA SER A 441 -8.50 16.89 -3.10
C SER A 441 -9.48 17.64 -4.01
N ASN A 442 -9.60 18.96 -3.84
CA ASN A 442 -10.62 19.79 -4.50
C ASN A 442 -10.05 21.14 -4.99
N GLY A 443 -8.80 21.10 -5.44
CA GLY A 443 -8.13 22.22 -6.07
C GLY A 443 -7.79 23.35 -5.11
N GLY A 444 -7.71 23.07 -3.81
CA GLY A 444 -7.38 24.02 -2.76
C GLY A 444 -8.57 24.72 -2.11
N ASN A 445 -9.80 24.24 -2.33
CA ASN A 445 -10.97 24.82 -1.67
C ASN A 445 -10.99 24.48 -0.16
N THR A 446 -10.54 23.28 0.19
CA THR A 446 -10.34 22.85 1.59
C THR A 446 -9.04 22.10 1.74
N PHE A 447 -8.42 22.22 2.92
CA PHE A 447 -7.20 21.51 3.28
C PHE A 447 -7.35 20.72 4.57
N THR A 448 -6.69 19.57 4.61
CA THR A 448 -6.56 18.71 5.80
C THR A 448 -5.09 18.54 6.13
N ALA A 449 -4.71 18.70 7.40
CA ALA A 449 -3.37 18.33 7.87
C ALA A 449 -3.19 16.81 7.81
N VAL A 450 -2.10 16.32 7.22
CA VAL A 450 -1.87 14.87 6.98
C VAL A 450 -0.52 14.37 7.49
N GLU A 451 0.08 15.12 8.42
CA GLU A 451 1.39 14.81 8.97
C GLU A 451 1.42 13.52 9.82
N GLY A 452 0.38 13.32 10.64
CA GLY A 452 0.13 12.07 11.34
C GLY A 452 1.31 11.52 12.15
N SER A 453 1.81 10.33 11.80
CA SER A 453 2.92 9.68 12.53
C SER A 453 4.25 10.44 12.47
N LEU A 454 4.37 11.47 11.63
CA LEU A 454 5.53 12.37 11.58
C LEU A 454 5.37 13.60 12.49
N THR A 455 4.21 13.80 13.12
CA THR A 455 3.99 14.98 13.96
C THR A 455 4.95 15.02 15.14
N GLY A 456 5.55 16.19 15.35
CA GLY A 456 6.46 16.49 16.44
C GLY A 456 5.83 17.23 17.62
N ASP A 457 6.60 17.30 18.72
CA ASP A 457 6.33 18.13 19.90
C ASP A 457 7.62 18.82 20.41
N GLU A 458 7.53 19.60 21.48
CA GLU A 458 8.69 20.32 22.03
C GLU A 458 9.85 19.42 22.48
N THR A 459 9.59 18.14 22.78
CA THR A 459 10.60 17.17 23.23
C THR A 459 11.17 16.32 22.09
N ASN A 460 10.35 16.04 21.08
CA ASN A 460 10.72 15.39 19.84
C ASN A 460 10.06 16.16 18.68
N PRO A 461 10.75 17.13 18.08
CA PRO A 461 10.14 18.12 17.18
C PRO A 461 9.65 17.58 15.84
N GLY A 462 9.69 16.26 15.64
CA GLY A 462 9.36 15.62 14.37
C GLY A 462 10.39 15.94 13.30
N PRO A 463 10.39 15.23 12.17
CA PRO A 463 11.25 15.58 11.06
C PRO A 463 10.67 16.78 10.30
N SER A 464 11.54 17.68 9.84
CA SER A 464 11.12 18.75 8.93
C SER A 464 10.80 18.16 7.55
N ILE A 465 9.55 18.29 7.11
CA ILE A 465 9.10 17.86 5.77
C ILE A 465 9.58 18.90 4.74
N ARG A 466 10.20 18.44 3.66
CA ARG A 466 10.87 19.29 2.65
C ARG A 466 10.24 19.20 1.28
N ALA A 467 9.99 18.01 0.78
CA ALA A 467 9.31 17.84 -0.50
C ALA A 467 8.30 16.72 -0.43
N ALA A 468 7.27 16.79 -1.27
CA ALA A 468 6.29 15.74 -1.45
C ALA A 468 6.26 15.30 -2.91
N SER A 469 5.76 14.10 -3.14
CA SER A 469 5.43 13.62 -4.48
C SER A 469 4.18 12.75 -4.41
N ILE A 470 3.29 12.94 -5.37
CA ILE A 470 2.09 12.12 -5.53
C ILE A 470 2.34 11.24 -6.75
N LEU A 471 2.50 9.95 -6.52
CA LEU A 471 2.82 8.99 -7.57
C LEU A 471 1.64 8.02 -7.73
N PRO A 472 0.89 8.10 -8.82
CA PRO A 472 -0.04 7.03 -9.19
C PRO A 472 0.74 5.74 -9.42
N THR A 473 0.34 4.67 -8.73
CA THR A 473 0.94 3.33 -8.80
C THR A 473 -0.11 2.31 -9.18
N LYS A 474 0.32 1.08 -9.45
CA LYS A 474 -0.56 -0.06 -9.71
C LYS A 474 -1.61 -0.30 -8.59
N ASN A 475 -1.26 0.02 -7.33
CA ASN A 475 -2.07 -0.28 -6.15
C ASN A 475 -2.78 0.97 -5.58
N GLY A 476 -2.98 2.01 -6.39
CA GLY A 476 -3.54 3.30 -5.98
C GLY A 476 -2.48 4.40 -5.95
N THR A 477 -2.68 5.43 -5.14
CA THR A 477 -1.74 6.55 -5.05
C THR A 477 -0.71 6.30 -3.95
N LEU A 478 0.57 6.38 -4.30
CA LEU A 478 1.67 6.42 -3.36
C LEU A 478 2.04 7.89 -3.09
N PHE A 479 1.84 8.33 -1.86
CA PHE A 479 2.31 9.63 -1.39
C PHE A 479 3.69 9.45 -0.80
N LEU A 480 4.67 10.21 -1.29
CA LEU A 480 6.03 10.22 -0.77
C LEU A 480 6.36 11.58 -0.19
N VAL A 481 7.11 11.59 0.90
CA VAL A 481 7.68 12.81 1.49
C VAL A 481 9.16 12.66 1.77
N ALA A 482 9.93 13.64 1.34
CA ALA A 482 11.32 13.83 1.74
C ALA A 482 11.35 14.67 3.02
N THR A 483 12.15 14.24 3.97
CA THR A 483 12.23 14.85 5.29
C THR A 483 13.68 15.03 5.75
N SER A 484 13.88 15.70 6.88
CA SER A 484 15.19 15.79 7.54
C SER A 484 15.74 14.45 8.06
N THR A 485 14.97 13.36 7.98
CA THR A 485 15.36 12.04 8.52
C THR A 485 15.24 10.89 7.51
N GLY A 486 14.89 11.17 6.25
CA GLY A 486 14.75 10.17 5.21
C GLY A 486 13.55 10.42 4.31
N VAL A 487 13.24 9.41 3.47
CA VAL A 487 12.03 9.37 2.64
C VAL A 487 10.99 8.54 3.37
N TYR A 488 9.75 9.05 3.43
CA TYR A 488 8.63 8.28 3.97
C TYR A 488 7.54 8.16 2.90
N SER A 489 6.75 7.10 3.00
CA SER A 489 5.61 6.89 2.10
C SER A 489 4.34 6.51 2.85
N THR A 490 3.19 6.73 2.22
CA THR A 490 1.90 6.18 2.62
C THR A 490 1.03 5.97 1.38
N THR A 491 0.11 5.01 1.43
CA THR A 491 -0.93 4.82 0.41
C THR A 491 -2.25 5.47 0.79
N GLN A 492 -2.38 5.99 2.02
CA GLN A 492 -3.59 6.61 2.54
C GLN A 492 -3.30 7.83 3.39
N LEU A 493 -4.04 8.91 3.14
CA LEU A 493 -4.02 10.13 3.92
C LEU A 493 -5.28 10.17 4.80
N ASN A 494 -5.09 9.97 6.11
CA ASN A 494 -6.17 9.85 7.09
C ASN A 494 -6.12 11.01 8.10
N GLY A 495 -5.87 12.22 7.62
CA GLY A 495 -5.69 13.40 8.46
C GLY A 495 -4.57 13.23 9.49
N ASN A 496 -4.82 13.59 10.74
CA ASN A 496 -3.88 13.40 11.85
C ASN A 496 -3.62 11.93 12.20
N ASN A 497 -4.36 10.97 11.63
CA ASN A 497 -4.10 9.53 11.80
C ASN A 497 -3.31 8.92 10.64
N THR A 498 -2.80 9.74 9.71
CA THR A 498 -1.95 9.27 8.61
C THR A 498 -0.72 8.56 9.16
N ASN A 499 -0.43 7.36 8.67
CA ASN A 499 0.76 6.62 9.08
C ASN A 499 1.77 6.59 7.94
N TRP A 500 2.90 7.28 8.14
CA TRP A 500 4.03 7.34 7.23
C TRP A 500 5.07 6.28 7.56
N PHE A 501 5.54 5.56 6.55
CA PHE A 501 6.52 4.48 6.68
C PHE A 501 7.87 4.89 6.09
N LEU A 502 8.96 4.65 6.83
CA LEU A 502 10.31 4.98 6.38
C LEU A 502 10.74 4.08 5.22
N GLU A 503 11.08 4.69 4.09
CA GLU A 503 11.60 4.02 2.91
C GLU A 503 13.13 3.92 2.94
N GLY A 504 13.66 2.80 2.45
CA GLY A 504 15.10 2.63 2.29
C GLY A 504 15.90 2.74 3.59
N ALA A 505 15.36 2.27 4.73
CA ALA A 505 16.00 2.39 6.05
C ALA A 505 17.45 1.88 6.10
N ASN A 506 17.79 0.85 5.31
CA ASN A 506 19.14 0.28 5.24
C ASN A 506 20.03 0.89 4.14
N SER A 507 19.47 1.66 3.21
CA SER A 507 20.18 2.25 2.07
C SER A 507 20.35 3.77 2.25
N ILE A 508 19.22 4.49 2.29
CA ILE A 508 19.14 5.92 2.55
C ILE A 508 19.45 6.18 4.04
N GLY A 509 18.72 5.49 4.92
CA GLY A 509 18.83 5.64 6.38
C GLY A 509 18.44 7.04 6.86
N ASN A 510 19.00 7.45 8.01
CA ASN A 510 18.73 8.76 8.60
C ASN A 510 19.62 9.85 7.97
N VAL A 511 19.13 10.44 6.88
CA VAL A 511 19.79 11.55 6.18
C VAL A 511 18.75 12.59 5.76
N ILE A 512 19.16 13.85 5.70
CA ILE A 512 18.32 14.92 5.16
C ILE A 512 18.12 14.66 3.66
N VAL A 513 16.86 14.55 3.26
CA VAL A 513 16.44 14.50 1.85
C VAL A 513 15.81 15.83 1.51
N ASN A 514 16.40 16.57 0.57
CA ASN A 514 15.92 17.92 0.23
C ASN A 514 14.81 17.89 -0.81
N TYR A 515 14.85 16.92 -1.74
CA TYR A 515 13.89 16.88 -2.84
C TYR A 515 13.61 15.46 -3.34
N LEU A 516 12.43 15.27 -3.93
CA LEU A 516 11.99 14.05 -4.61
C LEU A 516 11.56 14.37 -6.04
N SER A 517 11.95 13.52 -6.98
CA SER A 517 11.35 13.47 -8.30
C SER A 517 10.80 12.06 -8.53
N SER A 518 9.51 11.95 -8.82
CA SER A 518 8.89 10.68 -9.19
C SER A 518 8.47 10.71 -10.65
N ARG A 519 8.44 9.54 -11.28
CA ARG A 519 8.07 9.37 -12.67
C ARG A 519 6.90 8.42 -12.79
N LYS A 520 5.75 8.95 -13.18
CA LYS A 520 4.53 8.17 -13.38
C LYS A 520 4.69 7.06 -14.42
N SER A 521 5.42 7.32 -15.51
CA SER A 521 5.48 6.43 -16.67
C SER A 521 6.11 5.07 -16.37
N ASP A 522 7.04 5.01 -15.43
CA ASP A 522 7.71 3.77 -15.05
C ASP A 522 7.96 3.61 -13.55
N GLY A 523 7.45 4.48 -12.67
CA GLY A 523 7.48 4.33 -11.22
C GLY A 523 8.80 4.70 -10.56
N ARG A 524 9.78 5.18 -11.34
CA ARG A 524 11.09 5.56 -10.83
C ARG A 524 10.99 6.77 -9.90
N VAL A 525 11.61 6.68 -8.73
CA VAL A 525 11.71 7.78 -7.76
C VAL A 525 13.18 8.11 -7.52
N VAL A 526 13.56 9.37 -7.61
CA VAL A 526 14.89 9.87 -7.31
C VAL A 526 14.83 10.76 -6.08
N ALA A 527 15.61 10.44 -5.06
CA ALA A 527 15.73 11.19 -3.82
C ALA A 527 17.11 11.88 -3.74
N GLY A 528 17.10 13.21 -3.73
CA GLY A 528 18.30 14.03 -3.60
C GLY A 528 18.59 14.33 -2.14
N THR A 529 19.72 13.86 -1.64
CA THR A 529 20.09 14.03 -0.22
C THR A 529 21.08 15.16 -0.02
N HIS A 530 21.11 15.67 1.21
CA HIS A 530 22.12 16.59 1.69
C HIS A 530 23.31 15.80 2.23
N GLY A 531 24.25 15.43 1.35
CA GLY A 531 25.54 14.88 1.76
C GLY A 531 25.67 13.35 1.65
N ARG A 532 24.74 12.68 0.96
CA ARG A 532 24.86 11.26 0.58
C ARG A 532 24.51 11.02 -0.89
N GLY A 533 24.48 12.08 -1.70
CA GLY A 533 24.14 12.06 -3.12
C GLY A 533 22.68 11.74 -3.42
N ALA A 534 22.45 11.10 -4.57
CA ALA A 534 21.12 10.72 -5.02
C ALA A 534 20.88 9.22 -4.84
N PHE A 535 19.65 8.86 -4.48
CA PHE A 535 19.19 7.48 -4.41
C PHE A 535 18.05 7.29 -5.39
N VAL A 536 18.00 6.11 -6.02
CA VAL A 536 16.93 5.75 -6.95
C VAL A 536 16.16 4.57 -6.38
N GLY A 537 14.85 4.75 -6.27
CA GLY A 537 13.87 3.74 -5.89
C GLY A 537 12.91 3.46 -7.04
N GLN A 538 12.15 2.39 -6.89
CA GLN A 538 11.23 1.91 -7.91
C GLN A 538 9.89 1.57 -7.25
N ALA A 539 8.82 2.25 -7.63
CA ALA A 539 7.45 1.90 -7.29
C ALA A 539 6.84 1.04 -8.42
N GLU A 540 5.84 0.21 -8.11
CA GLU A 540 5.13 -0.55 -9.14
C GLU A 540 4.21 0.35 -9.98
N VAL A 541 4.31 0.26 -11.30
CA VAL A 541 3.63 1.13 -12.28
C VAL A 541 3.12 0.36 -13.49
N GLY A 542 2.20 1.00 -14.21
CA GLY A 542 1.37 0.44 -15.26
C GLY A 542 -0.07 0.72 -14.87
N GLY A 543 -0.79 1.47 -15.70
CA GLY A 543 -2.20 1.73 -15.49
C GLY A 543 -2.98 0.43 -15.58
N ALA A 544 -3.16 -0.25 -14.45
CA ALA A 544 -4.25 -1.21 -14.31
C ALA A 544 -5.54 -0.47 -14.69
N ALA A 545 -6.51 -1.20 -15.23
CA ALA A 545 -7.77 -0.58 -15.58
C ALA A 545 -8.35 0.16 -14.35
N VAL A 546 -8.49 1.48 -14.46
CA VAL A 546 -8.97 2.33 -13.36
C VAL A 546 -10.44 2.57 -13.57
N ALA A 547 -11.24 2.06 -12.63
CA ALA A 547 -12.66 2.34 -12.59
C ALA A 547 -12.90 3.68 -11.91
N ASP A 548 -13.54 4.59 -12.63
CA ASP A 548 -14.09 5.82 -12.08
C ASP A 548 -15.62 5.77 -12.14
N VAL A 549 -16.29 6.21 -11.08
CA VAL A 549 -17.75 6.17 -10.96
C VAL A 549 -18.29 7.57 -10.77
N ASN A 550 -19.27 7.96 -11.59
CA ASN A 550 -19.80 9.32 -11.60
C ASN A 550 -20.62 9.70 -10.33
N VAL A 551 -20.79 8.79 -9.37
CA VAL A 551 -21.54 9.00 -8.12
C VAL A 551 -20.87 8.26 -6.95
N SER A 552 -20.73 8.94 -5.82
CA SER A 552 -20.13 8.39 -4.59
C SER A 552 -21.13 7.67 -3.67
N SER A 553 -22.44 7.78 -3.94
CA SER A 553 -23.53 7.08 -3.25
C SER A 553 -24.76 6.99 -4.15
N LEU A 554 -25.58 5.95 -4.00
CA LEU A 554 -26.80 5.74 -4.79
C LEU A 554 -28.03 5.60 -3.89
N THR A 555 -29.12 6.28 -4.24
CA THR A 555 -30.39 6.16 -3.51
C THR A 555 -31.47 5.60 -4.43
N LEU A 556 -32.17 4.57 -3.96
CA LEU A 556 -33.28 3.91 -4.66
C LEU A 556 -34.52 3.92 -3.79
N GLN A 557 -35.61 4.52 -4.28
CA GLN A 557 -36.88 4.59 -3.58
C GLN A 557 -37.97 3.88 -4.39
N SER A 558 -38.70 2.97 -3.77
CA SER A 558 -39.89 2.31 -4.34
C SER A 558 -40.90 2.01 -3.25
N LYS A 559 -42.19 2.03 -3.57
CA LYS A 559 -43.27 1.69 -2.64
C LYS A 559 -43.37 0.16 -2.43
N PRO A 560 -43.98 -0.32 -1.34
CA PRO A 560 -44.29 -1.75 -1.18
C PRO A 560 -45.06 -2.29 -2.38
N GLY A 561 -44.55 -3.36 -3.01
CA GLY A 561 -45.18 -3.95 -4.19
C GLY A 561 -44.76 -3.34 -5.54
N GLU A 562 -43.99 -2.24 -5.56
CA GLU A 562 -43.53 -1.56 -6.78
C GLU A 562 -42.03 -1.75 -7.04
N THR A 563 -41.59 -1.45 -8.26
CA THR A 563 -40.18 -1.56 -8.68
C THR A 563 -39.63 -0.17 -8.97
N GLY A 564 -38.50 0.20 -8.34
CA GLY A 564 -37.80 1.47 -8.57
C GLY A 564 -36.46 1.26 -9.25
N ASN A 565 -35.95 2.25 -10.01
CA ASN A 565 -34.63 2.14 -10.65
C ASN A 565 -33.82 3.45 -10.59
N THR A 566 -32.50 3.32 -10.65
CA THR A 566 -31.52 4.41 -10.76
C THR A 566 -30.36 3.94 -11.64
N SER A 567 -29.48 4.83 -12.07
CA SER A 567 -28.33 4.47 -12.91
C SER A 567 -27.10 5.32 -12.60
N PHE A 568 -25.94 4.72 -12.81
CA PHE A 568 -24.64 5.39 -12.74
C PHE A 568 -23.81 5.03 -13.97
N ILE A 569 -22.72 5.76 -14.17
CA ILE A 569 -21.78 5.55 -15.27
C ILE A 569 -20.45 5.09 -14.65
N LEU A 570 -19.99 3.93 -15.10
CA LEU A 570 -18.66 3.40 -14.83
C LEU A 570 -17.76 3.72 -16.02
N SER A 571 -16.70 4.50 -15.79
CA SER A 571 -15.72 4.88 -16.81
C SER A 571 -14.43 4.10 -16.63
N ASN A 572 -13.78 3.73 -17.74
CA ASN A 572 -12.41 3.26 -17.73
C ASN A 572 -11.48 4.42 -18.09
N THR A 573 -10.82 4.98 -17.09
CA THR A 573 -9.89 6.11 -17.24
C THR A 573 -8.45 5.65 -17.48
N GLY A 574 -8.18 4.34 -17.44
CA GLY A 574 -6.87 3.73 -17.72
C GLY A 574 -6.70 3.26 -19.18
N GLU A 575 -5.48 2.88 -19.54
CA GLU A 575 -5.11 2.48 -20.91
C GLU A 575 -5.31 0.99 -21.23
N ALA A 576 -5.60 0.16 -20.22
CA ALA A 576 -5.91 -1.26 -20.39
C ALA A 576 -7.43 -1.53 -20.31
N PRO A 577 -7.98 -2.54 -20.99
CA PRO A 577 -9.39 -2.91 -20.85
C PRO A 577 -9.77 -3.23 -19.39
N LEU A 578 -10.83 -2.58 -18.90
CA LEU A 578 -11.40 -2.79 -17.57
C LEU A 578 -12.37 -3.95 -17.60
N ASN A 579 -11.96 -5.10 -17.07
CA ASN A 579 -12.92 -6.14 -16.73
C ASN A 579 -13.46 -5.84 -15.34
N PHE A 580 -14.78 -5.89 -15.22
CA PHE A 580 -15.45 -5.61 -13.97
C PHE A 580 -16.55 -6.64 -13.70
N ASN A 581 -16.78 -6.92 -12.42
CA ASN A 581 -17.91 -7.68 -11.92
C ASN A 581 -18.55 -6.85 -10.81
N ILE A 582 -19.86 -6.68 -10.86
CA ILE A 582 -20.61 -5.84 -9.94
C ILE A 582 -21.50 -6.74 -9.10
N SER A 583 -21.31 -6.64 -7.79
CA SER A 583 -22.19 -7.24 -6.80
C SER A 583 -22.83 -6.13 -5.97
N VAL A 584 -24.07 -6.34 -5.55
CA VAL A 584 -24.69 -5.54 -4.50
C VAL A 584 -24.94 -6.47 -3.34
N SER A 585 -24.61 -6.03 -2.14
CA SER A 585 -24.93 -6.71 -0.89
C SER A 585 -25.81 -5.81 -0.03
N GLY A 586 -26.69 -6.41 0.76
CA GLY A 586 -27.61 -5.69 1.62
C GLY A 586 -28.21 -6.62 2.65
N SER A 587 -28.44 -6.11 3.86
CA SER A 587 -29.09 -6.85 4.94
C SER A 587 -30.37 -6.14 5.32
N PHE A 588 -31.50 -6.82 5.20
CA PHE A 588 -32.76 -6.36 5.76
C PHE A 588 -32.84 -6.83 7.20
N ASN A 589 -32.44 -5.95 8.13
CA ASN A 589 -32.43 -6.28 9.55
C ASN A 589 -33.84 -6.37 10.11
N SER A 590 -34.41 -7.58 10.20
CA SER A 590 -34.79 -8.23 11.47
C SER A 590 -35.63 -9.50 11.30
N ALA A 591 -35.64 -10.32 12.36
CA ALA A 591 -36.11 -11.70 12.48
C ALA A 591 -37.44 -12.08 11.79
N LEU A 592 -37.45 -13.30 11.24
CA LEU A 592 -38.52 -13.90 10.43
C LEU A 592 -39.67 -14.50 11.27
N SER A 593 -40.89 -14.43 10.74
CA SER A 593 -41.95 -15.38 11.09
C SER A 593 -41.81 -16.65 10.22
N LYS A 594 -41.87 -17.82 10.86
CA LYS A 594 -41.53 -19.16 10.32
C LYS A 594 -42.63 -19.74 9.41
N ALA A 595 -42.25 -20.38 8.29
CA ALA A 595 -42.99 -21.51 7.68
C ALA A 595 -42.17 -22.31 6.63
N ASN A 596 -42.14 -23.63 6.81
CA ASN A 596 -41.99 -24.75 5.85
C ASN A 596 -40.60 -25.16 5.30
N GLU A 597 -39.99 -26.20 5.89
CA GLU A 597 -38.99 -27.10 5.24
C GLU A 597 -39.34 -28.59 5.49
N THR A 598 -39.11 -29.46 4.49
CA THR A 598 -39.46 -30.90 4.43
C THR A 598 -38.30 -31.86 4.77
N LYS A 599 -37.36 -31.44 5.62
CA LYS A 599 -36.30 -32.33 6.14
C LYS A 599 -36.08 -32.11 7.63
N TYR A 600 -35.92 -33.19 8.38
CA TYR A 600 -35.83 -33.14 9.84
C TYR A 600 -34.76 -34.09 10.38
N THR A 601 -34.03 -33.63 11.38
CA THR A 601 -32.95 -34.39 12.04
C THR A 601 -33.41 -34.79 13.44
N LEU A 602 -33.41 -36.09 13.73
CA LEU A 602 -33.61 -36.56 15.10
C LEU A 602 -32.27 -36.56 15.83
N ASN A 603 -32.20 -35.80 16.91
CA ASN A 603 -31.02 -35.73 17.77
C ASN A 603 -31.18 -36.69 18.95
N ARG A 604 -30.07 -37.29 19.38
CA ARG A 604 -30.06 -38.22 20.52
C ARG A 604 -30.51 -37.49 21.80
N ALA A 605 -31.73 -37.81 22.21
CA ALA A 605 -32.38 -37.52 23.49
C ALA A 605 -32.00 -36.19 24.16
N ASP A 606 -32.63 -35.09 23.76
CA ASP A 606 -32.75 -33.91 24.63
C ASP A 606 -33.96 -33.04 24.26
N LEU A 607 -35.07 -33.21 25.00
CA LEU A 607 -36.03 -32.13 25.25
C LEU A 607 -36.56 -32.24 26.69
N SER A 608 -35.90 -31.58 27.63
CA SER A 608 -36.42 -31.37 28.99
C SER A 608 -37.50 -30.27 29.00
N SER A 609 -38.66 -30.51 28.38
CA SER A 609 -39.83 -29.67 28.58
C SER A 609 -40.88 -30.43 29.40
N THR A 610 -41.58 -29.75 30.31
CA THR A 610 -42.60 -30.37 31.17
C THR A 610 -43.76 -31.01 30.40
N LYS A 611 -44.02 -30.58 29.16
CA LYS A 611 -44.96 -31.25 28.23
C LYS A 611 -44.40 -32.56 27.65
N PHE A 612 -43.08 -32.66 27.52
CA PHE A 612 -42.35 -33.83 27.03
C PHE A 612 -42.25 -34.93 28.09
N ASP A 613 -42.10 -34.58 29.37
CA ASP A 613 -42.11 -35.55 30.48
C ASP A 613 -43.50 -36.10 30.81
N GLU A 614 -44.57 -35.30 30.66
CA GLU A 614 -45.96 -35.80 30.70
C GLU A 614 -46.25 -36.76 29.53
N PHE A 615 -45.59 -36.54 28.39
CA PHE A 615 -45.69 -37.32 27.15
C PHE A 615 -44.95 -38.67 27.24
N ARG A 616 -43.69 -38.70 27.72
CA ARG A 616 -42.90 -39.92 27.95
C ARG A 616 -43.52 -40.87 28.98
N ASN A 617 -44.33 -40.34 29.90
CA ASN A 617 -45.01 -41.10 30.94
C ASN A 617 -46.40 -41.61 30.52
N LYS A 618 -47.03 -41.06 29.47
CA LYS A 618 -48.30 -41.58 28.92
C LYS A 618 -48.09 -42.78 27.98
N SER A 619 -47.00 -42.79 27.18
CA SER A 619 -46.64 -43.92 26.32
C SER A 619 -46.19 -45.16 27.11
N LYS A 620 -45.66 -44.98 28.32
CA LYS A 620 -45.21 -46.09 29.18
C LYS A 620 -46.31 -46.91 29.88
N ILE A 621 -47.58 -46.47 29.93
CA ILE A 621 -48.53 -47.05 30.92
C ILE A 621 -49.58 -48.04 30.37
N ALA A 622 -49.95 -48.10 29.09
CA ALA A 622 -50.84 -49.17 28.62
C ALA A 622 -50.98 -49.23 27.09
N LYS A 623 -50.34 -50.20 26.40
CA LYS A 623 -50.92 -50.84 25.19
C LYS A 623 -50.15 -51.98 24.50
N PHE A 624 -49.30 -52.78 25.18
CA PHE A 624 -48.72 -53.99 24.54
C PHE A 624 -48.90 -55.26 25.36
N LYS A 625 -50.06 -55.43 26.02
CA LYS A 625 -50.39 -56.67 26.75
C LYS A 625 -51.53 -57.52 26.16
N THR A 626 -52.08 -57.18 25.01
CA THR A 626 -52.98 -58.08 24.29
C THR A 626 -52.79 -57.92 22.80
N GLU A 627 -52.45 -59.03 22.16
CA GLU A 627 -52.11 -59.16 20.74
C GLU A 627 -53.14 -58.47 19.83
N PRO A 628 -52.69 -57.68 18.84
CA PRO A 628 -53.56 -57.27 17.75
C PRO A 628 -53.93 -58.49 16.92
N LYS A 629 -55.24 -58.70 16.76
CA LYS A 629 -55.84 -59.79 15.99
C LYS A 629 -55.53 -59.65 14.50
N ILE A 630 -54.69 -60.54 14.00
CA ILE A 630 -54.48 -60.81 12.57
C ILE A 630 -55.78 -61.36 11.97
N VAL A 631 -56.32 -60.72 10.92
CA VAL A 631 -57.41 -61.29 10.09
C VAL A 631 -56.84 -61.68 8.73
N LYS A 632 -56.80 -62.99 8.52
CA LYS A 632 -56.09 -63.67 7.43
C LYS A 632 -57.04 -64.12 6.33
N VAL A 633 -56.86 -63.69 5.07
CA VAL A 633 -57.41 -64.31 3.83
C VAL A 633 -56.65 -63.79 2.59
N SER A 634 -56.27 -64.54 1.55
CA SER A 634 -55.77 -65.91 1.36
C SER A 634 -55.12 -66.01 -0.03
N GLU A 635 -53.92 -66.60 -0.11
CA GLU A 635 -53.44 -67.54 -1.15
C GLU A 635 -53.42 -67.13 -2.65
N ASN A 636 -52.24 -66.93 -3.27
CA ASN A 636 -51.36 -68.00 -3.84
C ASN A 636 -50.44 -67.51 -5.00
N ASN A 637 -49.18 -67.96 -4.92
CA ASN A 637 -48.16 -68.17 -5.97
C ASN A 637 -47.44 -66.99 -6.64
N HIS A 638 -46.19 -66.70 -6.23
CA HIS A 638 -44.97 -67.28 -6.84
C HIS A 638 -43.64 -66.81 -6.18
N ASN A 639 -42.88 -67.80 -5.69
CA ASN A 639 -41.42 -68.02 -5.77
C ASN A 639 -40.39 -66.99 -5.23
N ASN A 640 -39.90 -67.31 -4.01
CA ASN A 640 -38.48 -67.49 -3.63
C ASN A 640 -37.41 -66.93 -4.58
N SER A 641 -36.75 -65.86 -4.13
CA SER A 641 -35.28 -65.77 -4.10
C SER A 641 -34.87 -64.86 -2.93
N PRO A 642 -33.90 -65.24 -2.08
CA PRO A 642 -33.28 -64.29 -1.18
C PRO A 642 -32.61 -63.23 -2.06
N LEU A 643 -33.04 -61.98 -1.92
CA LEU A 643 -32.46 -60.84 -2.62
C LEU A 643 -31.01 -60.67 -2.14
N ASN A 644 -30.07 -61.23 -2.90
CA ASN A 644 -28.64 -60.94 -2.72
C ASN A 644 -28.40 -59.52 -3.25
N LEU A 645 -28.22 -58.57 -2.32
CA LEU A 645 -27.94 -57.17 -2.63
C LEU A 645 -26.48 -56.84 -2.21
N GLU A 646 -25.70 -56.27 -3.13
CA GLU A 646 -24.38 -55.68 -2.86
C GLU A 646 -24.37 -54.22 -3.34
N GLY A 647 -23.85 -53.32 -2.50
CA GLY A 647 -23.73 -51.88 -2.76
C GLY A 647 -24.51 -50.99 -1.77
N ASN A 648 -24.14 -49.71 -1.71
CA ASN A 648 -24.86 -48.68 -0.95
C ASN A 648 -26.18 -48.39 -1.67
N ASP A 649 -27.27 -49.04 -1.28
CA ASP A 649 -28.57 -48.40 -1.02
C ASP A 649 -29.71 -49.38 -0.69
N PHE A 650 -30.46 -49.01 0.36
CA PHE A 650 -31.79 -49.45 0.84
C PHE A 650 -32.02 -50.92 1.26
N LEU A 651 -32.33 -51.10 2.55
CA LEU A 651 -33.18 -52.20 3.00
C LEU A 651 -34.64 -51.76 2.77
N PHE A 652 -35.34 -52.41 1.85
CA PHE A 652 -36.79 -52.28 1.75
C PHE A 652 -37.40 -53.03 2.93
N LEU A 653 -38.03 -52.27 3.83
CA LEU A 653 -38.66 -52.80 5.02
C LEU A 653 -40.09 -53.19 4.65
N ASP A 654 -40.22 -54.34 4.00
CA ASP A 654 -41.45 -55.12 4.00
C ASP A 654 -41.35 -56.06 5.22
N ASP A 655 -42.39 -56.22 6.02
CA ASP A 655 -42.32 -57.03 7.26
C ASP A 655 -42.13 -58.54 6.99
N GLY A 656 -42.14 -58.90 5.70
CA GLY A 656 -41.73 -60.20 5.20
C GLY A 656 -42.85 -61.23 5.26
N ASP A 657 -44.08 -60.82 5.52
CA ASP A 657 -45.25 -61.65 5.35
C ASP A 657 -46.12 -61.18 4.16
N ASN A 658 -46.98 -62.08 3.69
CA ASN A 658 -47.80 -61.89 2.49
C ASN A 658 -49.28 -61.63 2.82
N THR A 659 -49.54 -61.10 4.02
CA THR A 659 -50.82 -60.51 4.40
C THR A 659 -50.84 -59.02 4.09
N SER A 660 -52.03 -58.45 4.02
CA SER A 660 -52.18 -57.01 3.81
C SER A 660 -51.74 -56.29 5.07
N ASP A 661 -50.93 -55.24 4.95
CA ASP A 661 -50.56 -54.36 6.07
C ASP A 661 -51.83 -53.86 6.78
N ASP A 662 -52.17 -54.43 7.93
CA ASP A 662 -53.38 -54.07 8.67
C ASP A 662 -53.13 -52.76 9.45
N PHE A 663 -53.57 -51.64 8.88
CA PHE A 663 -53.65 -50.36 9.59
C PHE A 663 -54.70 -50.45 10.71
N ILE A 664 -54.27 -50.59 11.96
CA ILE A 664 -55.19 -50.62 13.11
C ILE A 664 -55.34 -49.20 13.67
N GLY A 665 -56.33 -48.46 13.16
CA GLY A 665 -56.80 -47.25 13.83
C GLY A 665 -57.45 -47.58 15.18
N TRP A 666 -56.85 -47.17 16.29
CA TRP A 666 -57.50 -47.22 17.62
C TRP A 666 -58.07 -45.86 18.00
N GLY A 667 -59.38 -45.78 18.26
CA GLY A 667 -60.02 -44.63 18.92
C GLY A 667 -61.21 -44.05 18.17
N ASP A 668 -61.75 -42.94 18.68
CA ASP A 668 -62.89 -42.18 18.14
C ASP A 668 -62.59 -41.43 16.83
N GLY A 669 -61.45 -41.72 16.19
CA GLY A 669 -60.96 -41.00 15.02
C GLY A 669 -60.39 -39.63 15.39
N SER A 670 -59.48 -39.56 16.37
CA SER A 670 -58.81 -38.31 16.76
C SER A 670 -57.28 -38.31 16.59
N ALA A 671 -56.66 -39.45 16.28
CA ALA A 671 -55.20 -39.61 16.21
C ALA A 671 -54.76 -40.66 15.17
N PHE A 672 -53.51 -40.58 14.70
CA PHE A 672 -52.83 -41.56 13.84
C PHE A 672 -51.67 -42.20 14.61
N ASP A 673 -51.48 -43.51 14.49
CA ASP A 673 -50.40 -44.25 15.16
C ASP A 673 -49.96 -45.41 14.27
N TRP A 674 -48.67 -45.49 13.96
CA TRP A 674 -48.04 -46.52 13.15
C TRP A 674 -46.78 -47.01 13.85
N TYR A 675 -46.67 -48.33 14.02
CA TYR A 675 -45.59 -48.95 14.79
C TYR A 675 -45.21 -50.27 14.14
N ASN A 676 -43.92 -50.52 13.90
CA ASN A 676 -43.49 -51.78 13.29
C ASN A 676 -42.12 -52.30 13.79
N GLU A 677 -41.92 -53.62 13.73
CA GLU A 677 -40.70 -54.35 14.10
C GLU A 677 -39.84 -54.64 12.87
N PHE A 678 -38.52 -54.52 13.01
CA PHE A 678 -37.56 -54.81 11.95
C PHE A 678 -36.46 -55.75 12.44
N THR A 679 -36.02 -56.66 11.57
CA THR A 679 -34.90 -57.59 11.83
C THR A 679 -33.81 -57.42 10.77
N VAL A 680 -32.57 -57.19 11.19
CA VAL A 680 -31.40 -57.09 10.30
C VAL A 680 -30.98 -58.50 9.89
N SER A 681 -31.01 -58.84 8.60
CA SER A 681 -30.66 -60.18 8.10
C SER A 681 -29.32 -60.19 7.34
N GLY A 682 -28.60 -61.31 7.40
CA GLY A 682 -27.38 -61.55 6.62
C GLY A 682 -26.09 -60.95 7.19
N ASN A 683 -25.98 -59.62 7.29
CA ASN A 683 -24.75 -58.90 7.68
C ASN A 683 -25.08 -57.76 8.67
N SER A 684 -24.08 -57.23 9.38
CA SER A 684 -24.26 -56.04 10.24
C SER A 684 -24.65 -54.82 9.40
N PHE A 685 -25.40 -53.87 9.97
CA PHE A 685 -25.97 -52.73 9.26
C PHE A 685 -25.87 -51.45 10.11
N GLU A 686 -25.30 -50.38 9.55
CA GLU A 686 -25.25 -49.05 10.19
C GLU A 686 -26.23 -48.09 9.52
N MET A 687 -27.34 -47.79 10.19
CA MET A 687 -28.46 -46.97 9.72
C MET A 687 -28.20 -45.48 9.95
N ASP A 688 -28.36 -44.66 8.92
CA ASP A 688 -28.17 -43.20 8.99
C ASP A 688 -29.42 -42.38 8.71
N SER A 689 -30.46 -43.01 8.17
CA SER A 689 -31.73 -42.34 7.89
C SER A 689 -32.84 -43.35 7.64
N PHE A 690 -34.07 -42.90 7.81
CA PHE A 690 -35.23 -43.59 7.25
C PHE A 690 -36.17 -42.59 6.60
N HIS A 691 -36.84 -43.03 5.55
CA HIS A 691 -37.75 -42.21 4.77
C HIS A 691 -39.13 -42.83 4.83
N PHE A 692 -40.16 -42.00 4.83
CA PHE A 692 -41.53 -42.44 4.73
C PHE A 692 -42.34 -41.57 3.77
N PHE A 693 -43.14 -42.18 2.91
CA PHE A 693 -44.10 -41.44 2.07
C PHE A 693 -45.44 -41.36 2.79
N LEU A 694 -46.04 -40.17 2.88
CA LEU A 694 -47.38 -40.03 3.48
C LEU A 694 -48.25 -39.10 2.64
N ARG A 695 -49.48 -39.56 2.38
CA ARG A 695 -50.56 -38.80 1.75
C ARG A 695 -51.82 -38.82 2.61
N THR A 696 -52.65 -37.80 2.46
CA THR A 696 -53.94 -37.66 3.17
C THR A 696 -55.05 -37.43 2.16
N GLU A 697 -56.33 -37.47 2.53
CA GLU A 697 -57.41 -37.15 1.57
C GLU A 697 -57.59 -35.63 1.37
N GLN A 698 -57.18 -34.84 2.36
CA GLN A 698 -57.26 -33.38 2.35
C GLN A 698 -55.95 -32.78 2.82
N ALA A 699 -55.67 -31.55 2.39
CA ALA A 699 -54.51 -30.83 2.86
C ALA A 699 -54.66 -30.52 4.36
N VAL A 700 -53.77 -31.05 5.19
CA VAL A 700 -53.81 -30.88 6.65
C VAL A 700 -52.42 -30.56 7.16
N SER A 701 -52.35 -29.68 8.17
CA SER A 701 -51.09 -29.42 8.88
C SER A 701 -51.19 -30.03 10.26
N ASN A 702 -50.33 -31.00 10.56
CA ASN A 702 -50.30 -31.72 11.82
C ASN A 702 -48.87 -32.15 12.16
N ASP A 703 -48.59 -32.23 13.45
CA ASP A 703 -47.33 -32.76 13.96
C ASP A 703 -47.38 -34.29 14.01
N ILE A 704 -46.37 -34.94 13.44
CA ILE A 704 -46.10 -36.38 13.55
C ILE A 704 -44.87 -36.60 14.42
N TYR A 705 -45.05 -37.31 15.51
CA TYR A 705 -44.01 -37.81 16.37
C TYR A 705 -43.33 -39.05 15.77
N ALA A 706 -42.01 -39.17 15.89
CA ALA A 706 -41.23 -40.31 15.42
C ALA A 706 -40.27 -40.81 16.50
N SER A 707 -40.16 -42.13 16.68
CA SER A 707 -39.20 -42.72 17.62
C SER A 707 -38.67 -44.09 17.17
N ILE A 708 -37.45 -44.41 17.60
CA ILE A 708 -36.74 -45.67 17.31
C ILE A 708 -36.32 -46.33 18.62
N TYR A 709 -36.57 -47.63 18.73
CA TYR A 709 -36.23 -48.44 19.89
C TYR A 709 -35.37 -49.66 19.49
N ASP A 710 -34.53 -50.13 20.41
CA ASP A 710 -33.88 -51.44 20.27
C ASP A 710 -34.83 -52.61 20.57
N GLN A 711 -34.35 -53.84 20.41
CA GLN A 711 -35.11 -55.07 20.69
C GLN A 711 -35.65 -55.19 22.14
N ASP A 712 -35.05 -54.47 23.09
CA ASP A 712 -35.45 -54.44 24.50
C ASP A 712 -36.35 -53.22 24.81
N PHE A 713 -36.79 -52.51 23.77
CA PHE A 713 -37.61 -51.29 23.80
C PHE A 713 -36.91 -50.09 24.46
N ASN A 714 -35.59 -50.08 24.52
CA ASN A 714 -34.87 -48.88 24.93
C ASN A 714 -34.85 -47.90 23.77
N LEU A 715 -35.16 -46.65 24.08
CA LEU A 715 -35.18 -45.58 23.11
C LEU A 715 -33.75 -45.28 22.60
N LEU A 716 -33.58 -45.37 21.29
CA LEU A 716 -32.34 -45.04 20.59
C LEU A 716 -32.35 -43.61 20.05
N SER A 717 -33.49 -43.14 19.53
CA SER A 717 -33.67 -41.78 18.99
C SER A 717 -35.15 -41.40 18.88
N GLU A 718 -35.54 -40.14 19.15
CA GLU A 718 -36.93 -39.66 19.03
C GLU A 718 -37.04 -38.17 18.69
N GLY A 719 -38.22 -37.73 18.21
CA GLY A 719 -38.54 -36.32 17.99
C GLY A 719 -39.85 -36.08 17.23
N THR A 720 -40.14 -34.82 16.89
CA THR A 720 -41.44 -34.42 16.31
C THR A 720 -41.26 -33.67 14.99
N LEU A 721 -42.05 -34.03 14.00
CA LEU A 721 -42.05 -33.49 12.66
C LEU A 721 -43.37 -32.78 12.37
N SER A 722 -43.34 -31.46 12.21
CA SER A 722 -44.51 -30.70 11.76
C SER A 722 -44.70 -30.84 10.26
N LEU A 723 -45.76 -31.52 9.84
CA LEU A 723 -46.04 -31.77 8.44
C LEU A 723 -47.18 -30.91 7.92
N SER A 724 -47.05 -30.52 6.65
CA SER A 724 -48.18 -30.09 5.83
C SER A 724 -48.39 -31.19 4.80
N LEU A 725 -49.35 -32.06 5.09
CA LEU A 725 -49.69 -33.21 4.26
C LEU A 725 -50.67 -32.77 3.19
N ALA A 726 -50.47 -33.23 1.96
CA ALA A 726 -51.29 -32.89 0.81
C ALA A 726 -52.00 -34.14 0.23
N PRO A 727 -53.10 -33.95 -0.51
CA PRO A 727 -53.83 -35.04 -1.16
C PRO A 727 -52.99 -35.90 -2.11
N THR A 728 -51.95 -35.31 -2.67
CA THR A 728 -51.03 -35.95 -3.62
C THR A 728 -49.92 -36.75 -2.94
N GLY A 729 -49.73 -36.58 -1.63
CA GLY A 729 -48.67 -37.22 -0.84
C GLY A 729 -47.28 -36.65 -1.08
N ASP A 730 -46.44 -36.76 -0.05
CA ASP A 730 -45.05 -36.33 -0.10
C ASP A 730 -44.13 -37.33 0.59
N TRP A 731 -42.87 -37.37 0.13
CA TRP A 731 -41.81 -38.13 0.78
C TRP A 731 -41.19 -37.31 1.91
N PHE A 732 -41.11 -37.92 3.07
CA PHE A 732 -40.48 -37.38 4.26
C PHE A 732 -39.21 -38.17 4.55
N THR A 733 -38.18 -37.45 4.96
CA THR A 733 -36.89 -38.04 5.33
C THR A 733 -36.56 -37.66 6.75
N ILE A 734 -36.25 -38.67 7.55
CA ILE A 734 -35.74 -38.51 8.90
C ILE A 734 -34.29 -38.99 8.90
N SER A 735 -33.37 -38.05 9.14
CA SER A 735 -31.95 -38.35 9.29
C SER A 735 -31.60 -38.59 10.76
N LEU A 736 -30.72 -39.56 11.01
CA LEU A 736 -30.28 -39.95 12.35
C LEU A 736 -28.88 -39.41 12.63
N ASN A 737 -28.74 -38.71 13.75
CA ASN A 737 -27.45 -38.21 14.22
C ASN A 737 -27.28 -38.42 15.73
N PRO A 738 -26.34 -39.29 16.17
CA PRO A 738 -25.43 -40.12 15.35
C PRO A 738 -26.14 -41.29 14.65
N LYS A 739 -25.45 -41.91 13.67
CA LYS A 739 -25.90 -43.15 13.01
C LYS A 739 -26.08 -44.28 14.03
N LEU A 740 -27.01 -45.20 13.77
CA LEU A 740 -27.31 -46.33 14.63
C LEU A 740 -26.76 -47.62 14.02
N SER A 741 -25.87 -48.31 14.74
CA SER A 741 -25.25 -49.56 14.31
C SER A 741 -25.97 -50.78 14.87
N PHE A 742 -26.28 -51.75 14.00
CA PHE A 742 -26.95 -53.00 14.31
C PHE A 742 -26.13 -54.20 13.83
N ALA A 743 -25.99 -55.23 14.64
CA ALA A 743 -25.33 -56.48 14.23
C ALA A 743 -26.26 -57.32 13.34
N ALA A 744 -25.69 -58.27 12.59
CA ALA A 744 -26.48 -59.25 11.85
C ALA A 744 -27.39 -60.04 12.82
N GLY A 745 -28.69 -60.09 12.54
CA GLY A 745 -29.72 -60.72 13.37
C GLY A 745 -30.34 -59.82 14.44
N ALA A 746 -29.88 -58.57 14.61
CA ALA A 746 -30.43 -57.64 15.60
C ALA A 746 -31.84 -57.15 15.21
N LYS A 747 -32.69 -56.91 16.22
CA LYS A 747 -34.02 -56.34 16.05
C LYS A 747 -34.10 -54.89 16.53
N PHE A 748 -34.97 -54.10 15.91
CA PHE A 748 -35.29 -52.74 16.33
C PHE A 748 -36.71 -52.35 15.87
N TYR A 749 -37.25 -51.27 16.41
CA TYR A 749 -38.62 -50.81 16.16
C TYR A 749 -38.65 -49.34 15.73
N ILE A 750 -39.61 -48.96 14.88
CA ILE A 750 -39.90 -47.56 14.53
C ILE A 750 -41.39 -47.26 14.80
N GLU A 751 -41.67 -46.11 15.40
CA GLU A 751 -43.01 -45.60 15.71
C GLU A 751 -43.22 -44.21 15.08
N LEU A 752 -44.39 -43.97 14.50
CA LEU A 752 -44.87 -42.68 13.96
C LEU A 752 -46.28 -42.36 14.47
N TYR A 753 -46.51 -41.21 15.11
CA TYR A 753 -47.77 -40.90 15.81
C TYR A 753 -48.25 -39.44 15.65
N SER A 754 -49.55 -39.14 15.58
CA SER A 754 -50.10 -37.76 15.54
C SER A 754 -51.35 -37.57 16.42
N TYR A 755 -51.46 -36.41 17.09
CA TYR A 755 -52.51 -36.08 18.08
C TYR A 755 -53.83 -35.52 17.51
N SER A 756 -53.88 -35.22 16.21
CA SER A 756 -55.01 -34.53 15.59
C SER A 756 -55.50 -35.31 14.39
N PHE A 757 -56.82 -35.46 14.24
CA PHE A 757 -57.45 -36.26 13.19
C PHE A 757 -56.87 -35.91 11.81
N ILE A 758 -56.09 -36.84 11.28
CA ILE A 758 -55.82 -36.92 9.86
C ILE A 758 -57.03 -37.71 9.32
N PRO A 759 -57.90 -37.12 8.47
CA PRO A 759 -58.91 -37.90 7.78
C PRO A 759 -58.15 -38.96 7.00
N TYR A 760 -58.33 -40.22 7.42
CA TYR A 760 -57.55 -41.43 7.09
C TYR A 760 -56.48 -41.24 5.99
N PRO A 761 -55.20 -41.64 6.20
CA PRO A 761 -54.35 -41.88 5.04
C PRO A 761 -55.11 -42.89 4.17
N ALA A 762 -55.39 -42.54 2.91
CA ALA A 762 -56.38 -43.20 2.06
C ALA A 762 -56.08 -44.70 1.88
N GLY A 763 -56.51 -45.49 2.86
CA GLY A 763 -56.26 -46.94 3.00
C GLY A 763 -57.31 -47.78 2.30
N ALA A 764 -58.19 -47.17 1.51
CA ALA A 764 -59.16 -47.86 0.65
C ALA A 764 -59.17 -47.29 -0.78
N ASP A 765 -58.12 -46.56 -1.15
CA ASP A 765 -58.00 -45.96 -2.48
C ASP A 765 -57.06 -46.82 -3.33
N THR A 766 -57.65 -47.78 -4.05
CA THR A 766 -56.98 -48.71 -4.96
C THR A 766 -56.45 -48.05 -6.23
N ASP A 767 -56.69 -46.74 -6.42
CA ASP A 767 -56.37 -46.01 -7.66
C ASP A 767 -55.26 -44.96 -7.44
N ALA A 768 -54.51 -45.09 -6.34
CA ALA A 768 -53.42 -44.23 -5.92
C ALA A 768 -52.19 -44.30 -6.86
N ASN A 769 -51.89 -43.21 -7.56
CA ASN A 769 -50.75 -43.16 -8.48
C ASN A 769 -49.56 -42.40 -7.86
N ILE A 770 -48.48 -43.11 -7.51
CA ILE A 770 -47.28 -42.53 -6.87
C ILE A 770 -46.55 -41.61 -7.87
N PRO A 771 -46.36 -40.31 -7.57
CA PRO A 771 -45.63 -39.42 -8.46
C PRO A 771 -44.18 -39.84 -8.59
N ASN A 772 -43.65 -39.80 -9.82
CA ASN A 772 -42.25 -40.11 -10.15
C ASN A 772 -41.78 -41.55 -9.90
N LYS A 773 -42.68 -42.54 -10.03
CA LYS A 773 -42.34 -43.98 -10.12
C LYS A 773 -41.33 -44.40 -9.04
N GLY A 774 -41.77 -44.78 -7.84
CA GLY A 774 -40.85 -45.37 -6.87
C GLY A 774 -40.14 -46.57 -7.51
N PHE A 775 -38.81 -46.56 -7.62
CA PHE A 775 -38.04 -47.63 -8.25
C PHE A 775 -37.34 -48.44 -7.16
N TYR A 776 -37.29 -49.77 -7.29
CA TYR A 776 -36.35 -50.62 -6.55
C TYR A 776 -35.23 -51.05 -7.47
N PHE A 777 -34.08 -51.35 -6.89
CA PHE A 777 -32.88 -51.74 -7.62
C PHE A 777 -32.68 -53.25 -7.48
N ASN A 778 -32.93 -54.03 -8.53
CA ASN A 778 -32.72 -55.48 -8.50
C ASN A 778 -31.32 -55.83 -8.97
N GLY A 779 -30.32 -55.34 -8.25
CA GLY A 779 -28.91 -55.69 -8.45
C GLY A 779 -28.29 -55.34 -9.81
N LEU A 780 -29.04 -54.77 -10.77
CA LEU A 780 -28.50 -54.41 -12.08
C LEU A 780 -29.38 -53.43 -12.89
N ASP A 781 -30.67 -53.25 -12.54
CA ASP A 781 -31.58 -52.28 -13.18
C ASP A 781 -32.55 -51.63 -12.19
N TYR A 782 -32.98 -50.39 -12.50
CA TYR A 782 -34.11 -49.73 -11.84
C TYR A 782 -35.44 -50.30 -12.35
N VAL A 783 -36.21 -50.92 -11.45
CA VAL A 783 -37.53 -51.49 -11.77
C VAL A 783 -38.59 -50.70 -11.01
N GLY A 784 -39.66 -50.27 -11.70
CA GLY A 784 -40.74 -49.52 -11.05
C GLY A 784 -41.46 -50.39 -10.03
N LEU A 785 -41.63 -49.93 -8.79
CA LEU A 785 -42.36 -50.62 -7.72
C LEU A 785 -43.80 -50.93 -8.16
N ASN A 786 -44.41 -50.05 -8.95
CA ASN A 786 -45.71 -50.25 -9.59
C ASN A 786 -45.72 -51.34 -10.69
N THR A 787 -44.59 -52.01 -10.94
CA THR A 787 -44.47 -53.15 -11.87
C THR A 787 -44.17 -54.46 -11.14
N ILE A 788 -44.06 -54.44 -9.80
CA ILE A 788 -44.02 -55.63 -8.94
C ILE A 788 -45.42 -55.88 -8.39
N SER A 789 -45.94 -57.08 -8.64
CA SER A 789 -47.22 -57.52 -8.09
C SER A 789 -47.17 -57.49 -6.56
N GLY A 790 -48.08 -56.72 -5.93
CA GLY A 790 -48.16 -56.52 -4.47
C GLY A 790 -47.82 -55.09 -4.00
N TYR A 791 -47.03 -54.34 -4.78
CA TYR A 791 -46.64 -52.94 -4.46
C TYR A 791 -47.43 -51.89 -5.24
N GLU A 792 -48.25 -52.35 -6.18
CA GLU A 792 -49.18 -51.52 -6.93
C GLU A 792 -50.28 -51.08 -5.96
N ASN A 793 -50.29 -49.78 -5.58
CA ASN A 793 -51.34 -49.08 -4.81
C ASN A 793 -51.10 -48.82 -3.30
N ALA A 794 -49.86 -48.80 -2.79
CA ALA A 794 -49.58 -48.46 -1.38
C ALA A 794 -49.64 -46.93 -1.09
N ALA A 795 -50.36 -46.52 -0.04
CA ALA A 795 -50.50 -45.13 0.40
C ALA A 795 -49.38 -44.65 1.35
N PHE A 796 -48.53 -45.58 1.81
CA PHE A 796 -47.47 -45.33 2.79
C PHE A 796 -46.30 -46.30 2.54
N ILE A 797 -45.07 -45.80 2.44
CA ILE A 797 -43.86 -46.62 2.17
C ILE A 797 -42.74 -46.18 3.09
N ILE A 798 -42.06 -47.09 3.77
CA ILE A 798 -40.89 -46.80 4.61
C ILE A 798 -39.63 -47.51 4.11
N ARG A 799 -38.51 -46.78 4.05
CA ARG A 799 -37.19 -47.34 3.71
C ARG A 799 -36.12 -46.85 4.68
N ALA A 800 -35.24 -47.74 5.11
CA ALA A 800 -34.06 -47.39 5.89
C ALA A 800 -32.82 -47.37 5.00
N SER A 801 -31.98 -46.35 5.17
CA SER A 801 -30.72 -46.16 4.46
C SER A 801 -29.55 -46.29 5.45
N GLY A 802 -28.49 -46.98 5.01
CA GLY A 802 -27.35 -47.33 5.85
C GLY A 802 -26.36 -48.24 5.14
N THR A 803 -25.29 -48.63 5.84
CA THR A 803 -24.16 -49.40 5.28
C THR A 803 -24.12 -50.84 5.82
N PHE A 804 -24.10 -51.84 4.93
CA PHE A 804 -23.94 -53.25 5.31
C PHE A 804 -22.46 -53.63 5.53
N GLY A 805 -22.18 -54.49 6.52
CA GLY A 805 -20.86 -55.07 6.80
C GLY A 805 -19.90 -54.20 7.63
N GLY A 806 -20.28 -52.99 8.03
CA GLY A 806 -19.41 -51.99 8.67
C GLY A 806 -19.04 -52.22 10.15
N GLY A 807 -18.92 -53.47 10.61
CA GLY A 807 -18.74 -53.82 12.03
C GLY A 807 -17.59 -54.77 12.36
N GLY A 808 -16.34 -54.45 11.93
CA GLY A 808 -15.09 -54.88 12.58
C GLY A 808 -14.31 -56.12 12.04
N GLY A 809 -13.09 -55.88 11.50
CA GLY A 809 -11.95 -56.83 11.48
C GLY A 809 -10.81 -56.68 10.42
N GLY A 810 -9.82 -55.75 10.61
CA GLY A 810 -8.40 -55.82 10.11
C GLY A 810 -7.79 -54.63 9.30
N ASN A 811 -6.78 -53.87 9.85
CA ASN A 811 -5.86 -52.88 9.18
C ASN A 811 -4.82 -52.07 10.08
N THR A 812 -3.66 -51.55 9.55
CA THR A 812 -2.72 -50.52 10.15
C THR A 812 -2.97 -49.09 9.64
N ASN A 813 -2.84 -48.03 10.45
CA ASN A 813 -3.17 -46.62 10.10
C ASN A 813 -2.16 -45.90 9.16
N PRO A 814 -2.63 -44.95 8.30
CA PRO A 814 -1.85 -44.13 7.35
C PRO A 814 -1.27 -42.85 7.99
N VAL A 815 -0.64 -41.94 7.24
CA VAL A 815 -0.09 -40.64 7.73
C VAL A 815 -0.59 -39.43 6.92
N ALA A 816 -1.18 -38.41 7.58
CA ALA A 816 -1.79 -37.21 6.97
C ALA A 816 -0.85 -35.97 6.86
N VAL A 817 -0.76 -35.34 5.67
CA VAL A 817 -0.02 -34.07 5.42
C VAL A 817 -0.89 -33.04 4.68
N ALA A 818 -1.00 -31.82 5.23
CA ALA A 818 -1.97 -30.79 4.82
C ALA A 818 -1.34 -29.41 4.46
N ASN A 819 -1.52 -28.91 3.22
CA ASN A 819 -1.07 -27.58 2.77
C ASN A 819 -2.22 -26.73 2.16
N LEU A 820 -2.27 -25.41 2.41
CA LEU A 820 -3.34 -24.50 1.94
C LEU A 820 -2.81 -23.38 1.03
N SER A 821 -3.69 -22.84 0.17
CA SER A 821 -3.36 -21.68 -0.68
C SER A 821 -3.43 -20.32 0.03
N LYS A 822 -4.21 -20.17 1.11
CA LYS A 822 -4.37 -18.95 1.96
C LYS A 822 -5.12 -19.28 3.27
N ASP A 823 -4.98 -18.45 4.30
CA ASP A 823 -5.51 -18.67 5.67
C ASP A 823 -6.59 -17.65 6.13
N GLN A 824 -7.03 -16.72 5.27
CA GLN A 824 -8.25 -15.89 5.42
C GLN A 824 -8.94 -15.61 4.06
N ALA A 825 -10.28 -15.52 3.99
CA ALA A 825 -11.07 -15.29 2.75
C ALA A 825 -12.50 -14.71 3.00
N GLY A 826 -13.21 -14.22 1.97
CA GLY A 826 -14.63 -13.82 2.08
C GLY A 826 -15.62 -14.99 1.96
N VAL A 827 -16.91 -14.81 2.30
CA VAL A 827 -17.91 -15.87 2.14
C VAL A 827 -18.10 -16.24 0.68
N ASN A 828 -18.04 -17.54 0.44
CA ASN A 828 -18.04 -18.18 -0.87
C ASN A 828 -16.79 -17.90 -1.73
N GLU A 829 -15.73 -17.29 -1.18
CA GLU A 829 -14.43 -17.19 -1.85
C GLU A 829 -13.63 -18.50 -1.72
N SER A 830 -13.21 -19.07 -2.86
CA SER A 830 -12.58 -20.40 -2.92
C SER A 830 -11.11 -20.41 -2.52
N ILE A 831 -10.74 -21.38 -1.69
CA ILE A 831 -9.41 -21.64 -1.13
C ILE A 831 -9.01 -23.06 -1.51
N SER A 832 -7.77 -23.29 -1.94
CA SER A 832 -7.28 -24.63 -2.29
C SER A 832 -6.55 -25.29 -1.12
N PHE A 833 -6.75 -26.60 -0.97
CA PHE A 833 -6.26 -27.48 0.09
C PHE A 833 -5.66 -28.73 -0.56
N ASP A 834 -4.37 -28.99 -0.35
CA ASP A 834 -3.60 -30.03 -1.03
C ASP A 834 -3.01 -31.04 -0.04
N ALA A 835 -3.48 -32.29 -0.16
CA ALA A 835 -3.07 -33.44 0.64
C ALA A 835 -2.20 -34.44 -0.13
N SER A 836 -1.74 -34.09 -1.33
CA SER A 836 -1.08 -35.01 -2.27
C SER A 836 0.20 -35.68 -1.75
N GLN A 837 0.78 -35.17 -0.66
CA GLN A 837 1.96 -35.76 0.00
C GLN A 837 1.64 -36.75 1.15
N SER A 838 0.37 -37.05 1.44
CA SER A 838 0.01 -38.07 2.46
C SER A 838 0.18 -39.50 1.93
N PHE A 839 0.50 -40.47 2.80
CA PHE A 839 0.80 -41.85 2.37
C PHE A 839 0.49 -42.93 3.44
N ASP A 840 0.32 -44.18 3.01
CA ASP A 840 0.12 -45.37 3.87
C ASP A 840 1.20 -46.42 3.59
N THR A 841 1.58 -47.18 4.62
CA THR A 841 2.76 -48.05 4.62
C THR A 841 2.49 -49.53 4.37
N ASP A 842 1.31 -50.04 4.71
CA ASP A 842 0.92 -51.44 4.44
C ASP A 842 -0.23 -51.56 3.43
N GLY A 843 -0.79 -50.43 3.01
CA GLY A 843 -1.63 -50.34 1.85
C GLY A 843 -1.50 -49.00 1.13
N GLN A 844 -2.61 -48.39 0.72
CA GLN A 844 -2.62 -47.17 -0.08
C GLN A 844 -3.64 -46.21 0.49
N ILE A 845 -3.34 -44.91 0.50
CA ILE A 845 -4.35 -43.91 0.86
C ILE A 845 -5.42 -43.87 -0.20
N THR A 846 -6.58 -44.43 0.13
CA THR A 846 -7.73 -44.43 -0.75
C THR A 846 -8.59 -43.19 -0.55
N GLN A 847 -8.53 -42.56 0.62
CA GLN A 847 -9.31 -41.36 0.89
C GLN A 847 -8.53 -40.30 1.68
N TYR A 848 -8.64 -39.09 1.18
CA TYR A 848 -8.29 -37.86 1.88
C TYR A 848 -9.61 -37.25 2.28
N LEU A 849 -9.76 -36.74 3.49
CA LEU A 849 -10.94 -36.02 3.93
C LEU A 849 -10.48 -34.78 4.66
N TRP A 850 -10.40 -33.70 3.90
CA TRP A 850 -10.34 -32.37 4.45
C TRP A 850 -11.69 -32.06 5.07
N ASN A 851 -11.75 -31.72 6.34
CA ASN A 851 -12.81 -30.96 6.96
C ASN A 851 -12.31 -29.53 7.06
N PHE A 852 -13.08 -28.57 6.61
CA PHE A 852 -12.65 -27.18 6.52
C PHE A 852 -12.97 -26.41 7.82
N GLY A 853 -13.74 -27.03 8.71
CA GLY A 853 -14.05 -26.49 10.03
C GLY A 853 -15.39 -25.74 10.07
N ASP A 854 -16.00 -25.47 8.93
CA ASP A 854 -17.38 -24.98 8.76
C ASP A 854 -18.40 -26.10 8.49
N GLY A 855 -17.96 -27.35 8.67
CA GLY A 855 -18.75 -28.56 8.43
C GLY A 855 -18.74 -29.02 6.97
N SER A 856 -18.23 -28.20 6.06
CA SER A 856 -17.89 -28.68 4.75
C SER A 856 -16.62 -29.53 4.83
N THR A 857 -16.58 -30.54 3.98
CA THR A 857 -15.45 -31.43 3.86
C THR A 857 -15.21 -31.70 2.38
N SER A 858 -13.98 -31.96 1.99
CA SER A 858 -13.69 -32.47 0.67
C SER A 858 -12.90 -33.75 0.77
N ALA A 859 -13.39 -34.73 0.01
CA ALA A 859 -12.77 -36.03 -0.11
C ALA A 859 -11.66 -36.07 -1.20
N GLN A 860 -11.40 -34.93 -1.85
CA GLN A 860 -10.41 -34.85 -2.93
C GLN A 860 -9.00 -34.64 -2.36
N GLN A 861 -8.02 -35.34 -2.96
CA GLN A 861 -6.61 -35.22 -2.59
C GLN A 861 -6.12 -33.77 -2.74
N MET A 862 -6.50 -33.10 -3.82
CA MET A 862 -6.47 -31.64 -3.91
C MET A 862 -7.92 -31.16 -3.98
N ALA A 863 -8.31 -30.35 -3.02
CA ALA A 863 -9.65 -29.83 -2.87
C ALA A 863 -9.64 -28.32 -2.96
N THR A 864 -10.71 -27.72 -3.48
CA THR A 864 -10.99 -26.31 -3.25
C THR A 864 -12.26 -26.17 -2.45
N HIS A 865 -12.26 -25.24 -1.51
CA HIS A 865 -13.39 -25.00 -0.63
C HIS A 865 -13.55 -23.52 -0.33
N SER A 866 -14.81 -23.08 -0.31
CA SER A 866 -15.19 -21.73 0.08
C SER A 866 -16.26 -21.80 1.14
N TYR A 867 -16.13 -20.93 2.13
CA TYR A 867 -16.92 -21.01 3.34
C TYR A 867 -18.13 -20.11 3.22
N SER A 868 -19.31 -20.62 3.54
CA SER A 868 -20.57 -19.93 3.23
C SER A 868 -21.06 -18.97 4.33
N GLN A 869 -20.40 -18.95 5.50
CA GLN A 869 -20.72 -18.07 6.63
C GLN A 869 -19.49 -17.39 7.22
N ALA A 870 -19.70 -16.19 7.78
CA ALA A 870 -18.67 -15.43 8.46
C ALA A 870 -18.21 -16.11 9.75
N ASP A 871 -17.05 -16.75 9.79
CA ASP A 871 -16.49 -17.25 11.05
C ASP A 871 -15.01 -17.63 10.93
N THR A 872 -14.33 -17.90 12.06
CA THR A 872 -13.03 -18.57 12.07
C THR A 872 -13.20 -20.07 12.27
N TYR A 873 -12.86 -20.84 11.24
CA TYR A 873 -13.05 -22.28 11.17
C TYR A 873 -11.74 -23.03 11.37
N THR A 874 -11.79 -24.14 12.10
CA THR A 874 -10.64 -25.03 12.32
C THR A 874 -10.75 -26.24 11.42
N TYR A 875 -9.97 -26.25 10.35
CA TYR A 875 -9.93 -27.35 9.40
C TYR A 875 -9.10 -28.54 9.92
N SER A 876 -9.34 -29.72 9.40
CA SER A 876 -8.59 -30.94 9.66
C SER A 876 -8.55 -31.83 8.43
N LEU A 877 -7.36 -32.25 8.00
CA LEU A 877 -7.20 -33.33 7.04
C LEU A 877 -7.15 -34.65 7.78
N THR A 878 -8.09 -35.53 7.50
CA THR A 878 -8.03 -36.94 7.89
C THR A 878 -7.70 -37.75 6.65
N VAL A 879 -6.66 -38.57 6.68
CA VAL A 879 -6.39 -39.51 5.59
C VAL A 879 -6.67 -40.92 6.04
N THR A 880 -7.21 -41.72 5.13
CA THR A 880 -7.68 -43.08 5.36
C THR A 880 -7.11 -43.98 4.27
N ASP A 881 -6.51 -45.08 4.68
CA ASP A 881 -6.01 -46.08 3.76
C ASP A 881 -7.08 -47.05 3.25
N ASN A 882 -6.64 -47.91 2.35
CA ASN A 882 -7.35 -48.97 1.63
C ASN A 882 -7.85 -50.12 2.52
N GLN A 883 -7.64 -50.06 3.82
CA GLN A 883 -8.11 -51.06 4.76
C GLN A 883 -8.86 -50.39 5.94
N GLY A 884 -9.06 -49.06 5.92
CA GLY A 884 -9.99 -48.30 6.76
C GLY A 884 -9.41 -47.65 8.02
N ALA A 885 -8.09 -47.59 8.13
CA ALA A 885 -7.41 -46.98 9.27
C ALA A 885 -7.00 -45.55 8.92
N THR A 886 -6.89 -44.70 9.93
CA THR A 886 -6.88 -43.24 9.71
C THR A 886 -5.84 -42.50 10.54
N ASP A 887 -5.36 -41.37 10.00
CA ASP A 887 -4.55 -40.36 10.71
C ASP A 887 -5.03 -38.95 10.34
N GLN A 888 -4.87 -37.98 11.25
CA GLN A 888 -5.49 -36.65 11.14
C GLN A 888 -4.54 -35.49 11.50
N LYS A 889 -4.57 -34.41 10.71
CA LYS A 889 -3.81 -33.15 10.88
C LYS A 889 -4.75 -31.93 10.89
N THR A 890 -4.67 -31.02 11.87
CA THR A 890 -5.57 -29.84 12.00
C THR A 890 -4.87 -28.47 11.87
N GLY A 891 -5.62 -27.40 11.51
CA GLY A 891 -5.20 -25.99 11.37
C GLY A 891 -6.41 -25.01 11.33
N GLN A 892 -6.24 -23.68 11.17
CA GLN A 892 -7.36 -22.68 11.22
C GLN A 892 -7.42 -21.72 10.01
N ILE A 893 -8.61 -21.15 9.72
CA ILE A 893 -8.92 -20.22 8.61
C ILE A 893 -10.19 -19.36 8.84
N THR A 894 -10.19 -18.07 8.48
CA THR A 894 -11.26 -17.08 8.82
C THR A 894 -12.05 -16.48 7.62
N ILE A 895 -13.39 -16.30 7.74
CA ILE A 895 -14.40 -16.07 6.67
C ILE A 895 -15.47 -15.00 7.02
N SER A 896 -16.15 -14.30 6.06
CA SER A 896 -17.20 -13.22 6.23
C SER A 896 -18.43 -13.18 5.20
N GLY A 897 -19.77 -13.20 5.58
CA GLY A 897 -21.11 -13.58 4.91
C GLY A 897 -21.81 -12.87 3.68
N ALA A 898 -22.83 -13.48 2.97
CA ALA A 898 -23.53 -13.03 1.70
C ALA A 898 -25.12 -12.87 1.67
N SER A 899 -25.69 -12.02 0.77
CA SER A 899 -27.05 -11.35 0.78
C SER A 899 -28.17 -11.84 -0.19
N ASN A 900 -29.48 -11.70 0.16
CA ASN A 900 -30.61 -11.70 -0.81
C ASN A 900 -30.57 -10.39 -1.63
N ASN A 901 -30.43 -10.45 -2.96
CA ASN A 901 -30.27 -9.23 -3.74
C ASN A 901 -31.63 -8.62 -4.10
N TYR A 902 -32.14 -7.80 -3.18
CA TYR A 902 -33.29 -6.93 -3.41
C TYR A 902 -33.01 -5.88 -4.50
N VAL A 903 -31.75 -5.73 -4.90
CA VAL A 903 -31.29 -4.88 -5.98
C VAL A 903 -30.67 -5.70 -7.09
N ILE A 904 -31.25 -5.55 -8.29
CA ILE A 904 -30.76 -6.10 -9.54
C ILE A 904 -29.79 -5.09 -10.17
N VAL A 905 -28.66 -5.58 -10.68
CA VAL A 905 -27.64 -4.77 -11.36
C VAL A 905 -27.52 -5.20 -12.81
N GLU A 906 -27.65 -4.27 -13.74
CA GLU A 906 -27.54 -4.54 -15.17
C GLU A 906 -26.66 -3.50 -15.88
N PRO A 907 -25.56 -3.90 -16.55
CA PRO A 907 -24.95 -5.24 -16.51
C PRO A 907 -24.26 -5.52 -15.16
N SER A 908 -24.26 -6.77 -14.72
CA SER A 908 -23.55 -7.22 -13.50
C SER A 908 -22.10 -7.60 -13.75
N ASN A 909 -21.64 -7.64 -14.99
CA ASN A 909 -20.24 -7.80 -15.37
C ASN A 909 -20.01 -7.30 -16.80
N GLY A 910 -18.76 -7.06 -17.17
CA GLY A 910 -18.41 -6.69 -18.54
C GLY A 910 -16.96 -6.23 -18.70
N THR A 911 -16.65 -5.77 -19.92
CA THR A 911 -15.36 -5.18 -20.27
C THR A 911 -15.57 -3.80 -20.88
N ILE A 912 -14.89 -2.78 -20.35
CA ILE A 912 -14.91 -1.41 -20.89
C ILE A 912 -13.56 -1.09 -21.51
N GLN A 913 -13.57 -0.63 -22.76
CA GLN A 913 -12.36 -0.21 -23.46
C GLN A 913 -11.83 1.13 -22.89
N PRO A 914 -10.52 1.40 -23.00
CA PRO A 914 -9.93 2.67 -22.57
C PRO A 914 -10.67 3.89 -23.11
N GLY A 915 -10.98 4.86 -22.24
CA GLY A 915 -11.68 6.09 -22.61
C GLY A 915 -13.18 5.92 -22.90
N ALA A 916 -13.74 4.73 -22.72
CA ALA A 916 -15.17 4.47 -22.83
C ALA A 916 -15.82 4.38 -21.43
N SER A 917 -17.14 4.49 -21.42
CA SER A 917 -17.94 4.35 -20.21
C SER A 917 -19.13 3.42 -20.45
N GLN A 918 -19.59 2.76 -19.39
CA GLN A 918 -20.75 1.89 -19.38
C GLN A 918 -21.75 2.38 -18.34
N SER A 919 -23.00 2.59 -18.76
CA SER A 919 -24.09 2.84 -17.81
C SER A 919 -24.47 1.54 -17.11
N ILE A 920 -24.53 1.58 -15.80
CA ILE A 920 -25.01 0.51 -14.93
C ILE A 920 -26.32 0.95 -14.31
N LYS A 921 -27.36 0.14 -14.51
CA LYS A 921 -28.69 0.36 -13.94
C LYS A 921 -28.87 -0.51 -12.70
N LEU A 922 -29.30 0.12 -11.62
CA LEU A 922 -29.74 -0.56 -10.41
C LEU A 922 -31.26 -0.54 -10.33
N THR A 923 -31.86 -1.69 -10.06
CA THR A 923 -33.32 -1.82 -9.93
C THR A 923 -33.66 -2.48 -8.59
N LEU A 924 -34.38 -1.78 -7.73
CA LEU A 924 -34.90 -2.32 -6.49
C LEU A 924 -36.22 -3.06 -6.77
N ASN A 925 -36.26 -4.37 -6.49
CA ASN A 925 -37.44 -5.19 -6.58
C ASN A 925 -38.13 -5.31 -5.21
N ALA A 926 -39.04 -4.38 -4.91
CA ALA A 926 -39.73 -4.32 -3.62
C ALA A 926 -41.09 -5.06 -3.58
N GLN A 927 -41.30 -6.06 -4.47
CA GLN A 927 -42.60 -6.74 -4.65
C GLN A 927 -43.15 -7.42 -3.37
N THR A 928 -42.31 -7.67 -2.38
CA THR A 928 -42.66 -8.34 -1.12
C THR A 928 -42.21 -7.57 0.13
N LEU A 929 -41.71 -6.33 -0.01
CA LEU A 929 -41.12 -5.58 1.10
C LEU A 929 -42.16 -4.75 1.85
N ASN A 930 -42.12 -4.84 3.18
CA ASN A 930 -42.91 -3.99 4.07
C ASN A 930 -42.31 -2.57 4.11
N GLU A 931 -43.09 -1.59 4.57
CA GLU A 931 -42.60 -0.22 4.84
C GLU A 931 -41.42 -0.25 5.83
N GLY A 932 -40.31 0.45 5.53
CA GLY A 932 -39.10 0.42 6.35
C GLY A 932 -37.87 1.07 5.70
N ASN A 933 -36.83 1.29 6.50
CA ASN A 933 -35.53 1.82 6.07
C ASN A 933 -34.56 0.66 5.87
N TYR A 934 -33.92 0.58 4.70
CA TYR A 934 -32.98 -0.49 4.38
C TYR A 934 -31.65 0.08 3.88
N THR A 935 -30.55 -0.61 4.16
CA THR A 935 -29.19 -0.20 3.79
C THR A 935 -28.49 -1.31 3.00
N GLY A 936 -27.63 -0.92 2.07
CA GLY A 936 -26.85 -1.84 1.25
C GLY A 936 -25.57 -1.19 0.72
N GLN A 937 -24.78 -1.97 -0.02
CA GLN A 937 -23.52 -1.56 -0.60
C GLN A 937 -23.34 -2.21 -1.97
N LEU A 938 -23.00 -1.40 -2.96
CA LEU A 938 -22.57 -1.81 -4.28
C LEU A 938 -21.06 -1.99 -4.27
N THR A 939 -20.58 -3.16 -4.67
CA THR A 939 -19.17 -3.46 -4.86
C THR A 939 -18.88 -3.70 -6.34
N ILE A 940 -18.06 -2.83 -6.92
CA ILE A 940 -17.53 -2.97 -8.28
C ILE A 940 -16.14 -3.57 -8.15
N SER A 941 -16.02 -4.86 -8.49
CA SER A 941 -14.76 -5.58 -8.51
C SER A 941 -14.10 -5.42 -9.87
N THR A 942 -12.87 -4.95 -9.90
CA THR A 942 -12.14 -4.68 -11.14
C THR A 942 -10.75 -5.30 -11.13
N ASN A 943 -10.09 -5.31 -12.29
CA ASN A 943 -8.68 -5.69 -12.39
C ASN A 943 -7.76 -4.81 -11.50
N GLY A 944 -8.21 -3.60 -11.12
CA GLY A 944 -7.48 -2.66 -10.24
C GLY A 944 -7.93 -2.67 -8.77
N GLY A 945 -8.84 -3.56 -8.37
CA GLY A 945 -9.38 -3.65 -7.00
C GLY A 945 -10.88 -3.39 -6.91
N ASN A 946 -11.41 -3.40 -5.68
CA ASN A 946 -12.84 -3.24 -5.39
C ASN A 946 -13.18 -1.79 -5.04
N ILE A 947 -14.20 -1.23 -5.69
CA ILE A 947 -14.80 0.06 -5.35
C ILE A 947 -16.13 -0.21 -4.67
N ASN A 948 -16.33 0.39 -3.50
CA ASN A 948 -17.51 0.18 -2.66
C ASN A 948 -18.34 1.47 -2.56
N ILE A 949 -19.59 1.43 -3.02
CA ILE A 949 -20.50 2.57 -3.04
C ILE A 949 -21.71 2.24 -2.15
N PRO A 950 -21.99 3.01 -1.10
CA PRO A 950 -23.16 2.78 -0.26
C PRO A 950 -24.47 3.01 -1.05
N ILE A 951 -25.47 2.17 -0.78
CA ILE A 951 -26.82 2.30 -1.32
C ILE A 951 -27.83 2.44 -0.17
N ASP A 952 -28.58 3.55 -0.18
CA ASP A 952 -29.65 3.79 0.79
C ASP A 952 -31.02 3.51 0.16
N TYR A 953 -31.87 2.75 0.86
CA TYR A 953 -33.24 2.42 0.43
C TYR A 953 -34.27 2.97 1.42
N LEU A 954 -35.26 3.68 0.89
CA LEU A 954 -36.42 4.15 1.66
C LEU A 954 -37.70 3.60 1.01
N VAL A 955 -38.48 2.81 1.75
CA VAL A 955 -39.82 2.36 1.34
C VAL A 955 -40.86 3.18 2.10
N ASP A 956 -41.51 4.14 1.42
CA ASP A 956 -42.46 5.12 1.99
C ASP A 956 -43.92 4.76 1.61
N VAL A 957 -44.84 4.67 2.58
CA VAL A 957 -46.27 4.43 2.32
C VAL A 957 -47.13 5.69 2.35
N LYS A 958 -46.66 6.85 2.84
CA LYS A 958 -47.42 8.12 2.78
C LYS A 958 -46.54 9.40 2.86
N GLN A 959 -46.16 9.94 1.70
CA GLN A 959 -46.47 11.31 1.19
C GLN A 959 -45.28 12.10 0.62
N ILE A 960 -45.57 12.71 -0.54
CA ILE A 960 -45.04 13.95 -1.09
C ILE A 960 -44.52 14.95 -0.01
N SER A 961 -43.30 15.49 -0.23
CA SER A 961 -42.71 16.80 0.19
C SER A 961 -41.74 16.96 1.41
N SER A 962 -40.55 17.52 1.07
CA SER A 962 -39.62 18.44 1.81
C SER A 962 -38.68 17.97 2.96
N VAL A 963 -37.40 18.35 2.82
CA VAL A 963 -36.20 18.19 3.70
C VAL A 963 -36.17 19.22 4.86
N PRO A 964 -35.55 18.98 6.03
CA PRO A 964 -34.18 19.51 6.41
C PRO A 964 -33.31 18.52 7.24
N GLN A 965 -31.99 18.33 7.04
CA GLN A 965 -30.72 19.09 7.36
C GLN A 965 -30.23 19.07 8.85
N GLU A 966 -29.08 18.39 9.07
CA GLU A 966 -28.10 18.30 10.22
C GLU A 966 -28.29 17.30 11.41
N PHE A 967 -27.17 16.69 11.90
CA PHE A 967 -26.53 16.86 13.26
C PHE A 967 -25.20 16.06 13.48
N ARG A 968 -24.51 16.38 14.60
CA ARG A 968 -23.07 16.32 15.00
C ARG A 968 -22.68 15.16 15.97
N LEU A 969 -21.37 14.85 16.14
CA LEU A 969 -20.84 14.05 17.28
C LEU A 969 -19.53 14.62 17.90
N ASP A 970 -19.39 14.50 19.24
CA ASP A 970 -18.22 14.89 20.06
C ASP A 970 -17.40 13.64 20.51
N GLN A 971 -16.08 13.82 20.80
CA GLN A 971 -15.17 12.78 21.28
C GLN A 971 -14.66 13.05 22.71
N ASN A 972 -14.56 12.01 23.56
CA ASN A 972 -13.86 12.06 24.85
C ASN A 972 -12.67 11.06 24.85
N TYR A 973 -11.45 11.58 24.95
CA TYR A 973 -10.16 10.89 25.18
C TYR A 973 -9.79 10.93 26.69
N PRO A 974 -8.81 10.17 27.27
CA PRO A 974 -7.38 10.09 26.84
C PRO A 974 -6.62 8.74 27.01
N ASN A 975 -5.82 8.30 26.01
CA ASN A 975 -4.32 8.28 26.01
C ASN A 975 -3.72 6.91 26.48
N PRO A 976 -2.37 6.69 26.57
CA PRO A 976 -1.21 6.79 25.66
C PRO A 976 -0.57 5.40 25.38
N PHE A 977 0.21 5.23 24.32
CA PHE A 977 1.19 4.12 24.16
C PHE A 977 0.67 2.68 24.49
N ASN A 978 -0.25 2.19 23.65
CA ASN A 978 -0.72 0.80 23.39
C ASN A 978 -0.49 -0.29 24.49
N PRO A 979 -1.56 -0.88 25.05
CA PRO A 979 -1.79 -2.31 24.77
C PRO A 979 -3.28 -2.73 24.83
N SER A 980 -3.86 -3.11 23.70
CA SER A 980 -4.70 -4.31 23.55
C SER A 980 -5.46 -4.26 22.23
N THR A 981 -5.24 -5.31 21.44
CA THR A 981 -6.14 -5.81 20.43
C THR A 981 -7.59 -5.73 20.91
N THR A 982 -8.41 -4.98 20.17
CA THR A 982 -9.80 -5.39 19.97
C THR A 982 -9.98 -5.42 18.46
N ILE A 983 -10.12 -6.64 17.95
CA ILE A 983 -10.70 -6.88 16.64
C ILE A 983 -12.17 -6.51 16.77
N SER A 984 -12.66 -5.69 15.84
CA SER A 984 -14.04 -5.74 15.39
C SER A 984 -14.01 -5.86 13.88
#